data_AF-A0AA51CAN3-F1
#
_entry.id   AF-A0AA51CAN3-F1
#
_cell.length_a   1.000
_cell.length_b   1.000
_cell.length_c   1.000
_cell.angle_alpha   90.00
_cell.angle_beta   90.00
_cell.angle_gamma   90.00
#
_symmetry.space_group_name_H-M   'P 1'
#
loop_
_entity.id
_entity.type
_entity.pdbx_description
1 polymer ?
#
loop_
_entity_poly.entity_id
_entity_poly.type
_entity_poly.pdbx_seq_one_letter_code
_entity_poly.pdbx_strand_id
1 'polypeptide(L)'
;MNKKALRTLEYDKIIEKLTGFAVSPMAKERARELYPATVMSDIALWQKETTEATDMILRKGTPSFGGFREIRPQLKRASMAGVLSISELMGIGEFLYVCRKIKNYGKHENKAEVYERLDEYFELLAPLPSIENEISRCILSETEISDDASSELRNIRKEIKASNEKVRDHLNGVISSSAYKNMLQDFVITIRNDRYCVPVKSEYRNSFPGMVHDQSNTGSTLFMEPLSVIQLNNKIKEMQAKEKDEIRKILVELSRLVTENTLIMEADMELLTQMDFIFAKGALSISMGGTQPLFNTKGYINIQKARHPLLDEKAVVPIDIYLGKDFTTLLITGPNTGGKTVALKTLGLFTLMGQAGLHIPAFDHSQLAIFDNVFADIGDEQSIEQSLSTFSSHMTNIVKIMEEVTDDSLVLFDELGAGTDPTEGAALAIAIIQGLKDRNIRTAVTTHYSELKVYALSTDGVENACCEFDVETLRPTYRLLIGIPGKSNAFAISKRLGLQEYILESARNFISQDEARFEDVITDLEISKKSVAFEQERAEQYRKEAENLKREVEHQKEKTREQKEKILQKAREEAKLIYAQAKEEADSIIKEMNRQAKEKGNQQKLIENRAKLKEKLSSVQEDFLKSKKVKPNHKVPEKLEAGDRVYVISFDQSGEVLSPPDKSKEVMVQMGIMKVKVPLAELMLDDTPRPKEKKQKTVSAKVKASKSQFIGAEIDCRGQLVDEALANIDKYIDDAYLSGLKQIVIIHGKGTGALRSGVQSYLRTNPHVKSQRPGVYGEGEAGVTVVELKEN
;
A
#
# COMPACT_ATOMS: atom_id res chain seq x y z
N MET A 1 -12.22 15.44 -21.41
CA MET A 1 -12.85 14.30 -20.73
C MET A 1 -14.23 13.99 -21.31
N ASN A 2 -14.54 12.73 -21.58
CA ASN A 2 -15.83 12.32 -22.16
C ASN A 2 -16.96 12.29 -21.10
N LYS A 3 -18.06 13.01 -21.34
CA LYS A 3 -19.18 13.11 -20.37
C LYS A 3 -19.91 11.79 -20.13
N LYS A 4 -19.98 10.91 -21.14
CA LYS A 4 -20.61 9.58 -21.00
C LYS A 4 -19.79 8.72 -20.06
N ALA A 5 -18.46 8.74 -20.21
CA ALA A 5 -17.54 7.99 -19.34
C ALA A 5 -17.69 8.35 -17.86
N LEU A 6 -17.92 9.62 -17.51
CA LEU A 6 -18.14 10.04 -16.11
C LEU A 6 -19.34 9.33 -15.47
N ARG A 7 -20.45 9.18 -16.20
CA ARG A 7 -21.64 8.46 -15.71
C ARG A 7 -21.42 6.95 -15.72
N THR A 8 -20.84 6.42 -16.81
CA THR A 8 -20.58 4.99 -16.97
C THR A 8 -19.63 4.44 -15.89
N LEU A 9 -18.64 5.23 -15.50
CA LEU A 9 -17.67 4.92 -14.44
C LEU A 9 -18.14 5.36 -13.04
N GLU A 10 -19.37 5.87 -12.93
CA GLU A 10 -20.00 6.23 -11.65
C GLU A 10 -19.26 7.33 -10.87
N TYR A 11 -18.58 8.24 -11.58
CA TYR A 11 -17.90 9.39 -11.01
C TYR A 11 -18.89 10.36 -10.34
N ASP A 12 -20.10 10.49 -10.88
CA ASP A 12 -21.19 11.28 -10.31
C ASP A 12 -21.57 10.82 -8.88
N LYS A 13 -21.50 9.51 -8.60
CA LYS A 13 -21.73 8.98 -7.25
C LYS A 13 -20.61 9.35 -6.27
N ILE A 14 -19.37 9.49 -6.75
CA ILE A 14 -18.25 9.98 -5.94
C ILE A 14 -18.40 11.48 -5.65
N ILE A 15 -18.84 12.25 -6.64
CA ILE A 15 -19.17 13.68 -6.47
C ILE A 15 -20.33 13.87 -5.47
N GLU A 16 -21.35 13.01 -5.50
CA GLU A 16 -22.43 13.03 -4.51
C GLU A 16 -21.91 12.76 -3.10
N LYS A 17 -21.05 11.74 -2.92
CA LYS A 17 -20.37 11.49 -1.63
C LYS A 17 -19.56 12.69 -1.18
N LEU A 18 -18.75 13.30 -2.06
CA LEU A 18 -17.97 14.50 -1.77
C LEU A 18 -18.84 15.67 -1.30
N THR A 19 -19.95 15.90 -2.00
CA THR A 19 -20.93 16.95 -1.68
C THR A 19 -21.55 16.75 -0.29
N GLY A 20 -21.66 15.49 0.17
CA GLY A 20 -22.10 15.15 1.53
C GLY A 20 -21.13 15.60 2.63
N PHE A 21 -19.83 15.72 2.34
CA PHE A 21 -18.81 16.18 3.28
C PHE A 21 -18.64 17.70 3.32
N ALA A 22 -18.97 18.40 2.23
CA ALA A 22 -18.97 19.86 2.20
C ALA A 22 -20.09 20.43 3.08
N VAL A 23 -19.80 21.47 3.86
CA VAL A 23 -20.77 22.03 4.82
C VAL A 23 -21.57 23.16 4.17
N SER A 24 -20.89 24.15 3.59
CA SER A 24 -21.49 25.34 3.02
C SER A 24 -22.17 25.07 1.67
N PRO A 25 -23.23 25.82 1.32
CA PRO A 25 -23.87 25.71 0.02
C PRO A 25 -22.90 25.92 -1.16
N MET A 26 -21.97 26.87 -1.02
CA MET A 26 -21.00 27.25 -2.03
C MET A 26 -19.94 26.17 -2.24
N ALA A 27 -19.45 25.53 -1.16
CA ALA A 27 -18.54 24.40 -1.28
C ALA A 27 -19.23 23.16 -1.89
N LYS A 28 -20.52 22.96 -1.59
CA LYS A 28 -21.34 21.91 -2.24
C LYS A 28 -21.50 22.16 -3.73
N GLU A 29 -21.64 23.42 -4.16
CA GLU A 29 -21.67 23.78 -5.57
C GLU A 29 -20.33 23.47 -6.25
N ARG A 30 -19.20 23.88 -5.64
CA ARG A 30 -17.86 23.52 -6.14
C ARG A 30 -17.64 22.02 -6.24
N ALA A 31 -18.10 21.25 -5.26
CA ALA A 31 -18.01 19.80 -5.29
C ALA A 31 -18.78 19.22 -6.49
N ARG A 32 -19.98 19.71 -6.79
CA ARG A 32 -20.78 19.27 -7.94
C ARG A 32 -20.17 19.63 -9.29
N GLU A 33 -19.46 20.75 -9.34
CA GLU A 33 -18.77 21.24 -10.54
C GLU A 33 -17.37 20.66 -10.73
N LEU A 34 -16.87 19.87 -9.75
CA LEU A 34 -15.55 19.27 -9.83
C LEU A 34 -15.44 18.37 -11.05
N TYR A 35 -14.48 18.69 -11.91
CA TYR A 35 -14.24 18.01 -13.17
C TYR A 35 -12.77 17.60 -13.28
N PRO A 36 -12.46 16.40 -13.81
CA PRO A 36 -11.07 15.97 -13.99
C PRO A 36 -10.27 16.93 -14.88
N ALA A 37 -9.12 17.40 -14.40
CA ALA A 37 -8.20 18.25 -15.14
C ALA A 37 -7.22 17.42 -15.98
N THR A 38 -6.61 18.05 -16.97
CA THR A 38 -5.59 17.43 -17.85
C THR A 38 -4.20 18.06 -17.65
N VAL A 39 -4.10 19.09 -16.80
CA VAL A 39 -2.86 19.84 -16.56
C VAL A 39 -2.20 19.33 -15.28
N MET A 40 -0.95 18.84 -15.40
CA MET A 40 -0.21 18.24 -14.28
C MET A 40 0.00 19.19 -13.10
N SER A 41 0.23 20.49 -13.34
CA SER A 41 0.41 21.48 -12.26
C SER A 41 -0.83 21.59 -11.39
N ASP A 42 -2.01 21.62 -12.01
CA ASP A 42 -3.28 21.81 -11.32
C ASP A 42 -3.63 20.54 -10.53
N ILE A 43 -3.43 19.36 -11.12
CA ILE A 43 -3.61 18.08 -10.44
C ILE A 43 -2.67 17.96 -9.25
N ALA A 44 -1.38 18.27 -9.41
CA ALA A 44 -0.41 18.21 -8.33
C ALA A 44 -0.76 19.17 -7.18
N LEU A 45 -1.22 20.38 -7.51
CA LEU A 45 -1.72 21.35 -6.54
C LEU A 45 -2.92 20.79 -5.78
N TRP A 46 -3.95 20.32 -6.48
CA TRP A 46 -5.18 19.82 -5.84
C TRP A 46 -4.95 18.56 -5.01
N GLN A 47 -4.05 17.68 -5.44
CA GLN A 47 -3.63 16.49 -4.69
C GLN A 47 -2.94 16.90 -3.40
N LYS A 48 -2.04 17.88 -3.46
CA LYS A 48 -1.34 18.41 -2.29
C LYS A 48 -2.30 19.04 -1.28
N GLU A 49 -3.25 19.87 -1.75
CA GLU A 49 -4.31 20.41 -0.91
C GLU A 49 -5.10 19.31 -0.19
N THR A 50 -5.50 18.25 -0.92
CA THR A 50 -6.22 17.11 -0.35
C THR A 50 -5.36 16.36 0.68
N THR A 51 -4.07 16.16 0.42
CA THR A 51 -3.13 15.51 1.34
C THR A 51 -2.94 16.31 2.62
N GLU A 52 -2.69 17.62 2.52
CA GLU A 52 -2.53 18.51 3.67
C GLU A 52 -3.81 18.54 4.52
N ALA A 53 -4.99 18.63 3.89
CA ALA A 53 -6.26 18.60 4.61
C ALA A 53 -6.51 17.24 5.29
N THR A 54 -6.15 16.13 4.63
CA THR A 54 -6.24 14.80 5.21
C THR A 54 -5.38 14.68 6.48
N ASP A 55 -4.11 15.09 6.41
CA ASP A 55 -3.20 15.07 7.57
C ASP A 55 -3.70 15.97 8.72
N MET A 56 -4.18 17.18 8.40
CA MET A 56 -4.77 18.07 9.39
C MET A 56 -6.01 17.46 10.07
N ILE A 57 -6.93 16.82 9.32
CA ILE A 57 -8.10 16.16 9.89
C ILE A 57 -7.69 15.00 10.80
N LEU A 58 -6.72 14.18 10.38
CA LEU A 58 -6.25 13.04 11.18
C LEU A 58 -5.60 13.49 12.50
N ARG A 59 -4.94 14.64 12.52
CA ARG A 59 -4.26 15.18 13.73
C ARG A 59 -5.16 16.02 14.62
N LYS A 60 -5.89 16.97 14.03
CA LYS A 60 -6.66 18.02 14.75
C LYS A 60 -8.17 17.77 14.76
N GLY A 61 -8.64 16.75 14.04
CA GLY A 61 -10.06 16.53 13.78
C GLY A 61 -10.60 17.43 12.66
N THR A 62 -11.84 17.15 12.23
CA THR A 62 -12.47 17.89 11.14
C THR A 62 -12.80 19.34 11.56
N PRO A 63 -12.36 20.37 10.80
CA PRO A 63 -12.74 21.74 11.07
C PRO A 63 -14.24 21.94 10.85
N SER A 64 -14.84 22.80 11.67
CA SER A 64 -16.28 23.04 11.65
C SER A 64 -16.59 24.36 10.94
N PHE A 65 -17.13 24.25 9.74
CA PHE A 65 -17.67 25.35 8.92
C PHE A 65 -19.18 25.61 9.18
N GLY A 66 -19.71 25.11 10.31
CA GLY A 66 -21.12 25.25 10.64
C GLY A 66 -21.54 26.71 10.80
N GLY A 67 -22.68 27.09 10.21
CA GLY A 67 -23.15 28.48 10.17
C GLY A 67 -22.61 29.29 8.98
N PHE A 68 -21.75 28.71 8.14
CA PHE A 68 -21.26 29.40 6.95
C PHE A 68 -22.34 29.50 5.87
N ARG A 69 -22.92 30.70 5.73
CA ARG A 69 -23.99 31.03 4.77
C ARG A 69 -23.48 32.01 3.71
N GLU A 70 -24.21 32.06 2.60
CA GLU A 70 -24.00 33.06 1.55
C GLU A 70 -24.38 34.46 2.05
N ILE A 71 -23.42 35.40 2.08
CA ILE A 71 -23.63 36.79 2.51
C ILE A 71 -23.42 37.84 1.39
N ARG A 72 -22.98 37.46 0.17
CA ARG A 72 -22.76 38.40 -0.94
C ARG A 72 -24.00 39.24 -1.28
N PRO A 73 -25.24 38.71 -1.27
CA PRO A 73 -26.45 39.52 -1.48
C PRO A 73 -26.64 40.63 -0.43
N GLN A 74 -26.24 40.38 0.82
CA GLN A 74 -26.29 41.31 1.94
C GLN A 74 -25.21 42.37 1.77
N LEU A 75 -23.97 41.96 1.48
CA LEU A 75 -22.84 42.85 1.21
C LEU A 75 -23.14 43.81 0.04
N LYS A 76 -23.70 43.29 -1.05
CA LYS A 76 -24.11 44.10 -2.21
C LYS A 76 -25.15 45.15 -1.84
N ARG A 77 -26.16 44.79 -1.04
CA ARG A 77 -27.16 45.77 -0.57
C ARG A 77 -26.57 46.82 0.35
N ALA A 78 -25.68 46.43 1.26
CA ALA A 78 -24.97 47.34 2.15
C ALA A 78 -24.12 48.35 1.32
N SER A 79 -23.42 47.88 0.28
CA SER A 79 -22.65 48.73 -0.64
C SER A 79 -23.50 49.78 -1.39
N MET A 80 -24.79 49.51 -1.58
CA MET A 80 -25.76 50.44 -2.18
C MET A 80 -26.41 51.36 -1.14
N ALA A 81 -25.78 51.55 0.02
CA ALA A 81 -26.30 52.28 1.17
C ALA A 81 -27.63 51.72 1.74
N GLY A 82 -27.87 50.42 1.54
CA GLY A 82 -29.00 49.71 2.14
C GLY A 82 -28.76 49.44 3.63
N VAL A 83 -29.83 49.54 4.44
CA VAL A 83 -29.80 49.16 5.86
C VAL A 83 -30.11 47.67 5.97
N LEU A 84 -29.21 46.92 6.60
CA LEU A 84 -29.38 45.50 6.86
C LEU A 84 -30.32 45.27 8.04
N SER A 85 -31.14 44.22 7.93
CA SER A 85 -32.00 43.76 9.01
C SER A 85 -31.23 42.99 10.09
N ILE A 86 -31.89 42.76 11.24
CA ILE A 86 -31.34 42.00 12.36
C ILE A 86 -30.85 40.61 11.92
N SER A 87 -31.67 39.88 11.16
CA SER A 87 -31.35 38.53 10.67
C SER A 87 -30.14 38.54 9.72
N GLU A 88 -30.03 39.55 8.86
CA GLU A 88 -28.91 39.67 7.91
C GLU A 88 -27.59 39.99 8.61
N LEU A 89 -27.60 40.94 9.55
CA LEU A 89 -26.43 41.27 10.37
C LEU A 89 -25.98 40.08 11.22
N MET A 90 -26.93 39.31 11.77
CA MET A 90 -26.60 38.11 12.51
C MET A 90 -25.95 37.04 11.63
N GLY A 91 -26.44 36.84 10.39
CA GLY A 91 -25.79 35.96 9.42
C GLY A 91 -24.36 36.38 9.09
N ILE A 92 -24.10 37.70 9.03
CA ILE A 92 -22.73 38.22 8.88
C ILE A 92 -21.90 37.95 10.15
N GLY A 93 -22.48 38.12 11.34
CA GLY A 93 -21.84 37.77 12.61
C GLY A 93 -21.45 36.29 12.68
N GLU A 94 -22.33 35.38 12.27
CA GLU A 94 -22.05 33.94 12.17
C GLU A 94 -20.89 33.66 11.19
N PHE A 95 -20.89 34.30 10.03
CA PHE A 95 -19.79 34.20 9.06
C PHE A 95 -18.45 34.65 9.64
N LEU A 96 -18.40 35.82 10.29
CA LEU A 96 -17.18 36.34 10.91
C LEU A 96 -16.67 35.42 12.03
N TYR A 97 -17.59 34.86 12.82
CA TYR A 97 -17.28 33.84 13.82
C TYR A 97 -16.62 32.61 13.21
N VAL A 98 -17.17 32.08 12.11
CA VAL A 98 -16.59 30.94 11.37
C VAL A 98 -15.20 31.31 10.85
N CYS A 99 -15.02 32.48 10.24
CA CYS A 99 -13.72 32.95 9.76
C CYS A 99 -12.65 32.95 10.86
N ARG A 100 -12.96 33.52 12.03
CA ARG A 100 -12.08 33.50 13.20
C ARG A 100 -11.78 32.08 13.67
N LYS A 101 -12.78 31.22 13.72
CA LYS A 101 -12.64 29.82 14.16
C LYS A 101 -11.72 29.03 13.22
N ILE A 102 -11.88 29.17 11.91
CA ILE A 102 -11.04 28.51 10.90
C ILE A 102 -9.60 29.08 10.94
N LYS A 103 -9.42 30.39 11.07
CA LYS A 103 -8.10 31.00 11.28
C LYS A 103 -7.39 30.41 12.52
N ASN A 104 -8.14 30.17 13.60
CA ASN A 104 -7.57 29.56 14.81
C ASN A 104 -7.24 28.07 14.62
N TYR A 105 -8.03 27.32 13.84
CA TYR A 105 -7.74 25.92 13.52
C TYR A 105 -6.41 25.75 12.77
N GLY A 106 -6.09 26.70 11.89
CA GLY A 106 -4.82 26.73 11.15
C GLY A 106 -3.58 27.01 11.99
N LYS A 107 -3.71 27.40 13.28
CA LYS A 107 -2.54 27.66 14.12
C LYS A 107 -1.77 26.36 14.39
N HIS A 108 -0.45 26.42 14.21
CA HIS A 108 0.43 25.30 14.51
C HIS A 108 0.56 25.09 16.02
N GLU A 109 0.40 23.85 16.47
CA GLU A 109 0.71 23.47 17.86
C GLU A 109 2.20 23.22 18.04
N ASN A 110 2.89 22.79 16.96
CA ASN A 110 4.32 22.50 16.93
C ASN A 110 4.98 23.08 15.67
N LYS A 111 6.24 23.52 15.78
CA LYS A 111 7.03 24.08 14.66
C LYS A 111 7.30 23.10 13.50
N ALA A 112 7.00 21.82 13.67
CA ALA A 112 7.16 20.79 12.64
C ALA A 112 5.91 20.62 11.76
N GLU A 113 4.79 21.25 12.11
CA GLU A 113 3.61 21.30 11.26
C GLU A 113 3.83 22.40 10.22
N VAL A 114 4.09 22.03 8.97
CA VAL A 114 4.18 22.97 7.84
C VAL A 114 3.35 22.40 6.71
N TYR A 115 2.33 23.14 6.29
CA TYR A 115 1.41 22.81 5.21
C TYR A 115 1.55 23.87 4.12
N GLU A 116 2.36 23.59 3.11
CA GLU A 116 2.79 24.60 2.14
C GLU A 116 1.63 25.30 1.42
N ARG A 117 0.52 24.60 1.17
CA ARG A 117 -0.65 25.20 0.50
C ARG A 117 -1.68 25.74 1.48
N LEU A 118 -2.05 24.95 2.49
CA LEU A 118 -3.08 25.36 3.43
C LEU A 118 -2.64 26.50 4.34
N ASP A 119 -1.36 26.58 4.70
CA ASP A 119 -0.85 27.69 5.53
C ASP A 119 -0.99 29.02 4.80
N GLU A 120 -0.78 29.08 3.48
CA GLU A 120 -1.04 30.29 2.68
C GLU A 120 -2.52 30.73 2.79
N TYR A 121 -3.47 29.80 2.68
CA TYR A 121 -4.89 30.11 2.82
C TYR A 121 -5.23 30.59 4.24
N PHE A 122 -4.69 29.92 5.26
CA PHE A 122 -4.85 30.36 6.64
C PHE A 122 -4.23 31.73 6.86
N GLU A 123 -3.07 32.05 6.30
CA GLU A 123 -2.41 33.36 6.41
C GLU A 123 -3.24 34.47 5.75
N LEU A 124 -3.81 34.23 4.58
CA LEU A 124 -4.64 35.18 3.83
C LEU A 124 -5.98 35.49 4.51
N LEU A 125 -6.54 34.55 5.29
CA LEU A 125 -7.77 34.82 6.04
C LEU A 125 -7.61 36.00 7.01
N ALA A 126 -8.50 36.98 6.91
CA ALA A 126 -8.42 38.25 7.63
C ALA A 126 -9.63 38.46 8.55
N PRO A 127 -9.73 37.71 9.67
CA PRO A 127 -10.89 37.81 10.56
C PRO A 127 -11.07 39.23 11.12
N LEU A 128 -12.34 39.64 11.27
CA LEU A 128 -12.74 40.97 11.73
C LEU A 128 -13.39 40.89 13.13
N PRO A 129 -12.62 40.59 14.20
CA PRO A 129 -13.18 40.35 15.54
C PRO A 129 -13.87 41.59 16.13
N SER A 130 -13.47 42.80 15.74
CA SER A 130 -14.13 44.03 16.17
C SER A 130 -15.59 44.08 15.72
N ILE A 131 -15.84 43.75 14.45
CA ILE A 131 -17.18 43.76 13.86
C ILE A 131 -18.01 42.59 14.40
N GLU A 132 -17.40 41.40 14.49
CA GLU A 132 -18.02 40.20 15.08
C GLU A 132 -18.52 40.48 16.51
N ASN A 133 -17.64 41.05 17.35
CA ASN A 133 -17.96 41.36 18.73
C ASN A 133 -19.02 42.47 18.84
N GLU A 134 -19.00 43.46 17.95
CA GLU A 134 -19.98 44.55 17.96
C GLU A 134 -21.37 44.08 17.52
N ILE A 135 -21.46 43.24 16.49
CA ILE A 135 -22.73 42.61 16.07
C ILE A 135 -23.29 41.75 17.20
N SER A 136 -22.47 40.88 17.82
CA SER A 136 -22.92 39.99 18.90
C SER A 136 -23.25 40.72 20.21
N ARG A 137 -22.62 41.88 20.48
CA ARG A 137 -22.97 42.77 21.59
C ARG A 137 -24.33 43.42 21.39
N CYS A 138 -24.63 43.84 20.16
CA CYS A 138 -25.83 44.58 19.83
C CYS A 138 -27.05 43.68 19.56
N ILE A 139 -26.87 42.51 18.95
CA ILE A 139 -27.95 41.62 18.53
C ILE A 139 -27.89 40.33 19.36
N LEU A 140 -28.93 40.09 20.18
CA LEU A 140 -29.02 38.92 21.05
C LEU A 140 -29.73 37.75 20.38
N SER A 141 -30.75 38.03 19.56
CA SER A 141 -31.53 37.03 18.82
C SER A 141 -32.17 37.65 17.56
N GLU A 142 -32.89 36.86 16.77
CA GLU A 142 -33.48 37.32 15.48
C GLU A 142 -34.50 38.45 15.65
N THR A 143 -35.04 38.59 16.87
CA THR A 143 -36.07 39.57 17.21
C THR A 143 -35.62 40.56 18.27
N GLU A 144 -34.43 40.40 18.86
CA GLU A 144 -34.03 41.12 20.06
C GLU A 144 -32.67 41.81 19.91
N ILE A 145 -32.71 43.14 20.05
CA ILE A 145 -31.52 43.97 20.22
C ILE A 145 -31.26 44.15 21.71
N SER A 146 -29.99 44.09 22.10
CA SER A 146 -29.52 44.30 23.47
C SER A 146 -29.90 45.68 24.01
N ASP A 147 -30.31 45.75 25.28
CA ASP A 147 -30.50 47.02 25.99
C ASP A 147 -29.22 47.88 25.98
N ASP A 148 -28.06 47.23 26.00
CA ASP A 148 -26.74 47.88 26.03
C ASP A 148 -26.20 48.20 24.63
N ALA A 149 -26.97 47.99 23.56
CA ALA A 149 -26.57 48.34 22.20
C ALA A 149 -26.28 49.85 22.07
N SER A 150 -27.12 50.70 22.68
CA SER A 150 -26.84 52.13 22.89
C SER A 150 -27.35 52.61 24.26
N SER A 151 -26.70 53.64 24.82
CA SER A 151 -27.14 54.27 26.07
C SER A 151 -28.53 54.92 25.94
N GLU A 152 -28.85 55.42 24.74
CA GLU A 152 -30.13 56.02 24.40
C GLU A 152 -31.24 54.96 24.38
N LEU A 153 -31.01 53.81 23.76
CA LEU A 153 -31.95 52.68 23.74
C LEU A 153 -32.25 52.20 25.16
N ARG A 154 -31.21 52.03 25.99
CA ARG A 154 -31.35 51.65 27.41
C ARG A 154 -32.25 52.61 28.19
N ASN A 155 -32.05 53.92 27.99
CA ASN A 155 -32.84 54.95 28.65
C ASN A 155 -34.30 54.94 28.18
N ILE A 156 -34.53 54.82 26.86
CA ILE A 156 -35.87 54.73 26.29
C ILE A 156 -36.62 53.52 26.85
N ARG A 157 -36.01 52.33 26.85
CA ARG A 157 -36.62 51.11 27.39
C ARG A 157 -36.91 51.20 28.88
N LYS A 158 -36.00 51.81 29.66
CA LYS A 158 -36.23 52.08 31.09
C LYS A 158 -37.43 53.01 31.31
N GLU A 159 -37.59 54.05 30.50
CA GLU A 159 -38.74 54.95 30.55
C GLU A 159 -40.05 54.29 30.12
N ILE A 160 -40.03 53.42 29.10
CA ILE A 160 -41.17 52.60 28.68
C ILE A 160 -41.60 51.71 29.86
N LYS A 161 -40.66 51.00 30.49
CA LYS A 161 -40.93 50.14 31.63
C LYS A 161 -41.54 50.92 32.80
N ALA A 162 -40.94 52.05 33.17
CA ALA A 162 -41.45 52.90 34.25
C ALA A 162 -42.83 53.49 33.94
N SER A 163 -43.11 53.84 32.68
CA SER A 163 -44.42 54.35 32.27
C SER A 163 -45.48 53.25 32.27
N ASN A 164 -45.13 52.04 31.83
CA ASN A 164 -46.00 50.86 31.89
C ASN A 164 -46.38 50.48 33.33
N GLU A 165 -45.43 50.54 34.26
CA GLU A 165 -45.68 50.31 35.70
C GLU A 165 -46.68 51.35 36.25
N LYS A 166 -46.48 52.64 35.97
CA LYS A 166 -47.43 53.70 36.36
C LYS A 166 -48.83 53.52 35.76
N VAL A 167 -48.92 53.15 34.48
CA VAL A 167 -50.22 52.87 33.83
C VAL A 167 -50.93 51.72 34.53
N ARG A 168 -50.21 50.64 34.84
CA ARG A 168 -50.78 49.49 35.57
C ARG A 168 -51.27 49.90 36.96
N ASP A 169 -50.51 50.69 37.70
CA ASP A 169 -50.92 51.18 39.02
C ASP A 169 -52.20 52.02 38.95
N HIS A 170 -52.29 52.95 38.00
CA HIS A 170 -53.49 53.76 37.78
C HIS A 170 -54.69 52.92 37.34
N LEU A 171 -54.51 51.94 36.45
CA LEU A 171 -55.58 51.06 36.00
C LEU A 171 -56.05 50.10 37.10
N ASN A 172 -55.15 49.59 37.93
CA ASN A 172 -55.51 48.82 39.13
C ASN A 172 -56.34 49.67 40.09
N GLY A 173 -56.03 50.96 40.23
CA GLY A 173 -56.86 51.91 40.98
C GLY A 173 -58.26 52.10 40.38
N VAL A 174 -58.39 52.13 39.04
CA VAL A 174 -59.69 52.20 38.35
C VAL A 174 -60.50 50.90 38.53
N ILE A 175 -59.86 49.74 38.40
CA ILE A 175 -60.50 48.42 38.53
C ILE A 175 -60.97 48.15 39.98
N SER A 176 -60.19 48.59 40.97
CA SER A 176 -60.51 48.42 42.39
C SER A 176 -61.44 49.49 42.97
N SER A 177 -61.67 50.59 42.25
CA SER A 177 -62.56 51.66 42.70
C SER A 177 -64.02 51.24 42.73
N SER A 178 -64.68 51.47 43.87
CA SER A 178 -66.11 51.21 44.05
C SER A 178 -66.99 52.02 43.07
N ALA A 179 -66.52 53.17 42.60
CA ALA A 179 -67.24 54.04 41.67
C ALA A 179 -67.36 53.44 40.25
N TYR A 180 -66.32 52.73 39.79
CA TYR A 180 -66.29 52.17 38.43
C TYR A 180 -66.68 50.69 38.37
N LYS A 181 -66.81 50.03 39.52
CA LYS A 181 -67.06 48.59 39.63
C LYS A 181 -68.30 48.09 38.87
N ASN A 182 -69.39 48.87 38.86
CA ASN A 182 -70.63 48.50 38.18
C ASN A 182 -70.59 48.77 36.66
N MET A 183 -69.66 49.62 36.22
CA MET A 183 -69.49 50.04 34.82
C MET A 183 -68.59 49.08 34.03
N LEU A 184 -67.69 48.36 34.71
CA LEU A 184 -66.79 47.40 34.10
C LEU A 184 -67.52 46.09 33.77
N GLN A 185 -67.16 45.49 32.63
CA GLN A 185 -67.60 44.15 32.26
C GLN A 185 -66.76 43.10 33.01
N ASP A 186 -65.43 43.26 32.96
CA ASP A 186 -64.45 42.38 33.61
C ASP A 186 -63.40 43.21 34.37
N PHE A 187 -62.88 42.67 35.48
CA PHE A 187 -61.90 43.34 36.35
C PHE A 187 -60.46 43.04 35.95
N VAL A 188 -60.17 43.13 34.65
CA VAL A 188 -58.84 42.83 34.10
C VAL A 188 -58.34 43.98 33.24
N ILE A 189 -57.04 44.26 33.34
CA ILE A 189 -56.36 45.17 32.41
C ILE A 189 -56.19 44.43 31.09
N THR A 190 -56.63 45.06 29.99
CA THR A 190 -56.54 44.50 28.64
C THR A 190 -55.68 45.41 27.76
N ILE A 191 -55.08 44.85 26.71
CA ILE A 191 -54.37 45.63 25.69
C ILE A 191 -55.16 45.56 24.39
N ARG A 192 -55.46 46.73 23.81
CA ARG A 192 -56.12 46.89 22.51
C ARG A 192 -55.40 47.95 21.69
N ASN A 193 -55.04 47.61 20.45
CA ASN A 193 -54.28 48.50 19.56
C ASN A 193 -52.99 49.06 20.23
N ASP A 194 -52.28 48.19 20.96
CA ASP A 194 -51.08 48.50 21.77
C ASP A 194 -51.30 49.53 22.89
N ARG A 195 -52.55 49.70 23.35
CA ARG A 195 -52.90 50.59 24.47
C ARG A 195 -53.52 49.81 25.61
N TYR A 196 -53.18 50.18 26.84
CA TYR A 196 -53.82 49.61 28.01
C TYR A 196 -55.22 50.20 28.20
N CYS A 197 -56.22 49.32 28.22
CA CYS A 197 -57.64 49.61 28.28
C CYS A 197 -58.32 48.76 29.35
N VAL A 198 -59.49 49.21 29.80
CA VAL A 198 -60.40 48.44 30.66
C VAL A 198 -61.68 48.11 29.89
N PRO A 199 -62.25 46.91 30.08
CA PRO A 199 -63.50 46.52 29.42
C PRO A 199 -64.70 47.13 30.16
N VAL A 200 -65.42 48.04 29.49
CA VAL A 200 -66.58 48.78 30.00
C VAL A 200 -67.85 48.25 29.33
N LYS A 201 -68.94 48.12 30.07
CA LYS A 201 -70.27 47.79 29.51
C LYS A 201 -70.73 48.88 28.54
N SER A 202 -71.25 48.48 27.38
CA SER A 202 -71.70 49.42 26.32
C SER A 202 -72.70 50.48 26.81
N GLU A 203 -73.55 50.15 27.76
CA GLU A 203 -74.54 51.04 28.39
C GLU A 203 -73.89 52.25 29.11
N TYR A 204 -72.65 52.11 29.59
CA TYR A 204 -71.93 53.12 30.35
C TYR A 204 -70.96 53.96 29.49
N ARG A 205 -71.08 53.90 28.16
CA ARG A 205 -70.21 54.63 27.21
C ARG A 205 -70.05 56.12 27.52
N ASN A 206 -71.14 56.80 27.87
CA ASN A 206 -71.14 58.24 28.14
C ASN A 206 -70.82 58.58 29.61
N SER A 207 -70.86 57.58 30.49
CA SER A 207 -70.68 57.75 31.94
C SER A 207 -69.24 57.44 32.38
N PHE A 208 -68.55 56.56 31.66
CA PHE A 208 -67.17 56.22 31.95
C PHE A 208 -66.21 57.30 31.44
N PRO A 209 -65.37 57.91 32.28
CA PRO A 209 -64.47 58.98 31.89
C PRO A 209 -63.26 58.41 31.14
N GLY A 210 -63.40 58.22 29.83
CA GLY A 210 -62.35 57.68 28.96
C GLY A 210 -62.69 57.71 27.47
N MET A 211 -61.75 57.25 26.64
CA MET A 211 -61.92 57.13 25.19
C MET A 211 -62.13 55.68 24.78
N VAL A 212 -63.06 55.43 23.85
CA VAL A 212 -63.26 54.09 23.25
C VAL A 212 -62.16 53.82 22.23
N HIS A 213 -61.48 52.68 22.32
CA HIS A 213 -60.45 52.24 21.36
C HIS A 213 -60.88 51.06 20.51
N ASP A 214 -61.72 50.18 21.06
CA ASP A 214 -62.19 48.99 20.37
C ASP A 214 -63.51 48.49 20.98
N GLN A 215 -64.19 47.56 20.31
CA GLN A 215 -65.47 46.99 20.72
C GLN A 215 -65.47 45.47 20.52
N SER A 216 -66.15 44.72 21.39
CA SER A 216 -66.31 43.27 21.23
C SER A 216 -67.14 42.92 19.98
N ASN A 217 -66.97 41.72 19.43
CA ASN A 217 -67.74 41.24 18.26
C ASN A 217 -69.27 41.28 18.48
N THR A 218 -69.71 41.11 19.73
CA THR A 218 -71.13 41.18 20.14
C THR A 218 -71.64 42.61 20.37
N GLY A 219 -70.74 43.60 20.35
CA GLY A 219 -71.04 44.99 20.66
C GLY A 219 -71.24 45.32 22.14
N SER A 220 -71.35 44.30 23.01
CA SER A 220 -71.72 44.45 24.43
C SER A 220 -70.64 45.11 25.29
N THR A 221 -69.37 44.99 24.91
CA THR A 221 -68.21 45.47 25.69
C THR A 221 -67.40 46.47 24.87
N LEU A 222 -67.13 47.63 25.46
CA LEU A 222 -66.28 48.68 24.92
C LEU A 222 -64.93 48.65 25.64
N PHE A 223 -63.83 48.55 24.89
CA PHE A 223 -62.49 48.67 25.47
C PHE A 223 -62.13 50.15 25.55
N MET A 224 -62.16 50.71 26.76
CA MET A 224 -61.96 52.14 26.98
C MET A 224 -60.66 52.42 27.71
N GLU A 225 -59.95 53.47 27.29
CA GLU A 225 -58.77 54.03 27.95
C GLU A 225 -59.23 55.14 28.92
N PRO A 226 -59.05 54.96 30.24
CA PRO A 226 -59.43 55.97 31.23
C PRO A 226 -58.64 57.28 31.07
N LEU A 227 -59.28 58.42 31.35
CA LEU A 227 -58.64 59.75 31.30
C LEU A 227 -57.33 59.82 32.09
N SER A 228 -57.24 59.10 33.22
CA SER A 228 -56.06 59.07 34.10
C SER A 228 -54.81 58.48 33.46
N VAL A 229 -54.94 57.68 32.40
CA VAL A 229 -53.81 57.01 31.74
C VAL A 229 -53.60 57.43 30.28
N ILE A 230 -54.47 58.25 29.69
CA ILE A 230 -54.34 58.73 28.30
C ILE A 230 -52.96 59.34 28.04
N GLN A 231 -52.50 60.23 28.92
CA GLN A 231 -51.20 60.90 28.78
C GLN A 231 -50.03 59.90 28.86
N LEU A 232 -50.11 58.93 29.78
CA LEU A 232 -49.07 57.93 29.96
C LEU A 232 -49.00 56.95 28.78
N ASN A 233 -50.14 56.49 28.27
CA ASN A 233 -50.21 55.64 27.07
C ASN A 233 -49.73 56.38 25.82
N ASN A 234 -50.07 57.67 25.65
CA ASN A 234 -49.50 58.49 24.58
C ASN A 234 -47.98 58.59 24.71
N LYS A 235 -47.46 58.80 25.93
CA LYS A 235 -46.01 58.81 26.19
C LYS A 235 -45.36 57.46 25.88
N ILE A 236 -45.97 56.34 26.27
CA ILE A 236 -45.47 54.99 25.92
C ILE A 236 -45.38 54.84 24.40
N LYS A 237 -46.42 55.24 23.67
CA LYS A 237 -46.45 55.15 22.21
C LYS A 237 -45.40 56.03 21.54
N GLU A 238 -45.18 57.24 22.05
CA GLU A 238 -44.09 58.12 21.60
C GLU A 238 -42.71 57.48 21.86
N MET A 239 -42.51 56.90 23.05
CA MET A 239 -41.26 56.24 23.41
C MET A 239 -41.02 54.96 22.60
N GLN A 240 -42.05 54.19 22.29
CA GLN A 240 -41.96 53.05 21.38
C GLN A 240 -41.59 53.47 19.95
N ALA A 241 -42.08 54.64 19.49
CA ALA A 241 -41.65 55.19 18.20
C ALA A 241 -40.15 55.58 18.25
N LYS A 242 -39.71 56.27 19.32
CA LYS A 242 -38.29 56.59 19.54
C LYS A 242 -37.42 55.35 19.66
N GLU A 243 -37.92 54.28 20.28
CA GLU A 243 -37.23 53.00 20.36
C GLU A 243 -36.99 52.41 18.97
N LYS A 244 -38.01 52.39 18.11
CA LYS A 244 -37.87 51.92 16.72
C LYS A 244 -36.88 52.77 15.92
N ASP A 245 -36.90 54.09 16.10
CA ASP A 245 -35.96 55.00 15.44
C ASP A 245 -34.53 54.76 15.93
N GLU A 246 -34.34 54.55 17.23
CA GLU A 246 -33.03 54.28 17.82
C GLU A 246 -32.47 52.93 17.37
N ILE A 247 -33.31 51.88 17.36
CA ILE A 247 -32.97 50.58 16.76
C ILE A 247 -32.53 50.76 15.30
N ARG A 248 -33.25 51.57 14.52
CA ARG A 248 -32.87 51.84 13.12
C ARG A 248 -31.51 52.51 13.01
N LYS A 249 -31.16 53.45 13.90
CA LYS A 249 -29.83 54.07 13.91
C LYS A 249 -28.73 53.05 14.20
N ILE A 250 -28.95 52.16 15.17
CA ILE A 250 -28.01 51.07 15.50
C ILE A 250 -27.81 50.18 14.27
N LEU A 251 -28.88 49.79 13.59
CA LEU A 251 -28.79 48.97 12.37
C LEU A 251 -28.06 49.69 11.23
N VAL A 252 -28.27 51.00 11.05
CA VAL A 252 -27.53 51.82 10.08
C VAL A 252 -26.04 51.80 10.38
N GLU A 253 -25.67 51.98 11.65
CA GLU A 253 -24.27 52.01 12.06
C GLU A 253 -23.59 50.65 11.89
N LEU A 254 -24.26 49.55 12.29
CA LEU A 254 -23.76 48.19 12.03
C LEU A 254 -23.63 47.91 10.52
N SER A 255 -24.59 48.36 9.71
CA SER A 255 -24.54 48.23 8.25
C SER A 255 -23.37 49.03 7.64
N ARG A 256 -23.04 50.18 8.22
CA ARG A 256 -21.88 50.99 7.82
C ARG A 256 -20.57 50.24 8.07
N LEU A 257 -20.41 49.64 9.25
CA LEU A 257 -19.23 48.82 9.58
C LEU A 257 -19.04 47.65 8.60
N VAL A 258 -20.13 46.98 8.22
CA VAL A 258 -20.11 45.93 7.19
C VAL A 258 -19.69 46.49 5.83
N THR A 259 -20.24 47.64 5.43
CA THR A 259 -19.95 48.27 4.13
C THR A 259 -18.46 48.63 4.00
N GLU A 260 -17.86 49.18 5.05
CA GLU A 260 -16.44 49.57 5.06
C GLU A 260 -15.48 48.39 4.89
N ASN A 261 -15.92 47.17 5.20
CA ASN A 261 -15.10 45.97 5.20
C ASN A 261 -15.58 44.92 4.18
N THR A 262 -16.43 45.32 3.22
CA THR A 262 -17.03 44.40 2.25
C THR A 262 -16.00 43.62 1.42
N LEU A 263 -14.95 44.29 0.93
CA LEU A 263 -13.90 43.63 0.13
C LEU A 263 -13.18 42.51 0.90
N ILE A 264 -12.94 42.73 2.19
CA ILE A 264 -12.29 41.73 3.07
C ILE A 264 -13.24 40.54 3.27
N MET A 265 -14.52 40.80 3.56
CA MET A 265 -15.52 39.76 3.76
C MET A 265 -15.75 38.92 2.49
N GLU A 266 -15.72 39.53 1.30
CA GLU A 266 -15.83 38.80 0.03
C GLU A 266 -14.61 37.91 -0.23
N ALA A 267 -13.40 38.40 0.05
CA ALA A 267 -12.17 37.61 -0.07
C ALA A 267 -12.14 36.44 0.92
N ASP A 268 -12.49 36.69 2.19
CA ASP A 268 -12.60 35.65 3.22
C ASP A 268 -13.66 34.60 2.86
N MET A 269 -14.77 35.01 2.24
CA MET A 269 -15.79 34.07 1.79
C MET A 269 -15.26 33.13 0.70
N GLU A 270 -14.54 33.66 -0.28
CA GLU A 270 -13.92 32.86 -1.34
C GLU A 270 -12.92 31.86 -0.76
N LEU A 271 -12.05 32.32 0.15
CA LEU A 271 -11.09 31.48 0.85
C LEU A 271 -11.75 30.40 1.70
N LEU A 272 -12.75 30.75 2.52
CA LEU A 272 -13.47 29.78 3.35
C LEU A 272 -14.23 28.76 2.50
N THR A 273 -14.79 29.18 1.37
CA THR A 273 -15.46 28.27 0.43
C THR A 273 -14.46 27.27 -0.15
N GLN A 274 -13.27 27.75 -0.56
CA GLN A 274 -12.21 26.90 -1.06
C GLN A 274 -11.71 25.93 0.02
N MET A 275 -11.53 26.39 1.26
CA MET A 275 -11.08 25.56 2.36
C MET A 275 -12.12 24.50 2.74
N ASP A 276 -13.39 24.84 2.87
CA ASP A 276 -14.48 23.88 3.12
C ASP A 276 -14.49 22.79 2.04
N PHE A 277 -14.36 23.17 0.77
CA PHE A 277 -14.23 22.22 -0.34
C PHE A 277 -12.99 21.31 -0.22
N ILE A 278 -11.83 21.86 0.11
CA ILE A 278 -10.59 21.09 0.29
C ILE A 278 -10.69 20.12 1.48
N PHE A 279 -11.21 20.58 2.62
CA PHE A 279 -11.44 19.73 3.78
C PHE A 279 -12.51 18.66 3.51
N ALA A 280 -13.50 18.92 2.66
CA ALA A 280 -14.43 17.91 2.19
C ALA A 280 -13.71 16.81 1.36
N LYS A 281 -12.75 17.17 0.50
CA LYS A 281 -11.90 16.18 -0.20
C LYS A 281 -11.10 15.33 0.79
N GLY A 282 -10.52 15.96 1.82
CA GLY A 282 -9.78 15.25 2.87
C GLY A 282 -10.67 14.31 3.68
N ALA A 283 -11.88 14.75 4.06
CA ALA A 283 -12.84 13.91 4.76
C ALA A 283 -13.32 12.72 3.91
N LEU A 284 -13.55 12.94 2.61
CA LEU A 284 -13.85 11.87 1.66
C LEU A 284 -12.69 10.87 1.60
N SER A 285 -11.44 11.35 1.50
CA SER A 285 -10.24 10.51 1.50
C SER A 285 -10.21 9.59 2.72
N ILE A 286 -10.36 10.14 3.93
CA ILE A 286 -10.39 9.36 5.18
C ILE A 286 -11.52 8.33 5.16
N SER A 287 -12.72 8.72 4.71
CA SER A 287 -13.90 7.85 4.71
C SER A 287 -13.77 6.60 3.83
N MET A 288 -12.90 6.64 2.82
CA MET A 288 -12.68 5.53 1.89
C MET A 288 -11.30 4.89 2.02
N GLY A 289 -10.46 5.31 2.99
CA GLY A 289 -9.07 4.87 3.09
C GLY A 289 -8.23 5.31 1.88
N GLY A 290 -8.47 6.52 1.38
CA GLY A 290 -7.81 7.09 0.23
C GLY A 290 -6.35 7.46 0.49
N THR A 291 -5.52 7.35 -0.56
CA THR A 291 -4.13 7.79 -0.59
C THR A 291 -3.85 8.64 -1.82
N GLN A 292 -2.82 9.48 -1.75
CA GLN A 292 -2.38 10.30 -2.88
C GLN A 292 -1.67 9.43 -3.92
N PRO A 293 -2.16 9.37 -5.17
CA PRO A 293 -1.44 8.69 -6.24
C PRO A 293 -0.27 9.55 -6.77
N LEU A 294 0.77 8.89 -7.26
CA LEU A 294 1.82 9.51 -8.05
C LEU A 294 1.35 9.68 -9.50
N PHE A 295 1.75 10.77 -10.16
CA PHE A 295 1.34 11.05 -11.53
C PHE A 295 2.50 11.03 -12.51
N ASN A 296 2.20 10.63 -13.74
CA ASN A 296 3.12 10.71 -14.89
C ASN A 296 2.36 11.07 -16.17
N THR A 297 3.11 11.52 -17.19
CA THR A 297 2.61 11.79 -18.55
C THR A 297 3.08 10.71 -19.54
N LYS A 298 3.55 9.57 -19.04
CA LYS A 298 4.08 8.47 -19.86
C LYS A 298 3.03 7.38 -20.06
N GLY A 299 1.77 7.63 -19.72
CA GLY A 299 0.67 6.67 -19.80
C GLY A 299 0.86 5.40 -18.95
N TYR A 300 1.71 5.45 -17.91
CA TYR A 300 1.92 4.33 -17.00
C TYR A 300 0.93 4.36 -15.84
N ILE A 301 0.23 3.25 -15.62
CA ILE A 301 -0.68 3.05 -14.49
C ILE A 301 -0.16 1.86 -13.68
N ASN A 302 -0.12 2.01 -12.37
CA ASN A 302 0.19 0.94 -11.42
C ASN A 302 -0.56 1.17 -10.12
N ILE A 303 -1.75 0.60 -10.00
CA ILE A 303 -2.61 0.71 -8.84
C ILE A 303 -2.43 -0.54 -8.00
N GLN A 304 -2.05 -0.36 -6.74
CA GLN A 304 -1.78 -1.46 -5.82
C GLN A 304 -2.90 -1.55 -4.78
N LYS A 305 -3.38 -2.76 -4.50
CA LYS A 305 -4.46 -3.05 -3.54
C LYS A 305 -5.68 -2.12 -3.66
N ALA A 306 -6.09 -1.82 -4.88
CA ALA A 306 -7.25 -0.98 -5.19
C ALA A 306 -8.53 -1.57 -4.62
N ARG A 307 -9.37 -0.75 -3.99
CA ARG A 307 -10.71 -1.13 -3.53
C ARG A 307 -11.74 -0.21 -4.17
N HIS A 308 -12.74 -0.75 -4.85
CA HIS A 308 -13.75 0.10 -5.48
C HIS A 308 -14.58 0.86 -4.41
N PRO A 309 -14.61 2.21 -4.38
CA PRO A 309 -15.18 3.02 -3.29
C PRO A 309 -16.70 2.92 -3.12
N LEU A 310 -17.40 2.36 -4.11
CA LEU A 310 -18.85 2.12 -4.05
C LEU A 310 -19.22 0.72 -3.53
N LEU A 311 -18.24 -0.17 -3.36
CA LEU A 311 -18.46 -1.48 -2.75
C LEU A 311 -18.24 -1.40 -1.24
N ASP A 312 -18.87 -2.32 -0.50
CA ASP A 312 -18.68 -2.42 0.95
C ASP A 312 -17.20 -2.72 1.26
N GLU A 313 -16.55 -1.85 2.03
CA GLU A 313 -15.14 -1.94 2.42
C GLU A 313 -14.79 -3.28 3.06
N LYS A 314 -15.73 -3.89 3.79
CA LYS A 314 -15.52 -5.17 4.48
C LYS A 314 -15.62 -6.37 3.57
N ALA A 315 -16.35 -6.23 2.46
CA ALA A 315 -16.59 -7.32 1.50
C ALA A 315 -15.67 -7.23 0.28
N VAL A 316 -15.23 -6.03 -0.10
CA VAL A 316 -14.39 -5.80 -1.28
C VAL A 316 -13.01 -6.42 -1.06
N VAL A 317 -12.53 -7.17 -2.05
CA VAL A 317 -11.15 -7.70 -2.05
C VAL A 317 -10.28 -6.76 -2.89
N PRO A 318 -9.09 -6.38 -2.41
CA PRO A 318 -8.23 -5.44 -3.11
C PRO A 318 -7.61 -6.06 -4.38
N ILE A 319 -7.44 -5.25 -5.44
CA ILE A 319 -6.85 -5.67 -6.73
C ILE A 319 -5.61 -4.87 -7.11
N ASP A 320 -4.69 -5.53 -7.81
CA ASP A 320 -3.52 -4.88 -8.41
C ASP A 320 -3.74 -4.74 -9.92
N ILE A 321 -3.57 -3.54 -10.46
CA ILE A 321 -3.74 -3.25 -11.89
C ILE A 321 -2.53 -2.46 -12.38
N TYR A 322 -1.85 -2.95 -13.41
CA TYR A 322 -0.81 -2.20 -14.10
C TYR A 322 -1.01 -2.20 -15.62
N LEU A 323 -0.65 -1.09 -16.28
CA LEU A 323 -0.86 -0.86 -17.71
C LEU A 323 0.11 0.21 -18.22
N GLY A 324 0.58 0.07 -19.46
CA GLY A 324 1.29 1.13 -20.18
C GLY A 324 2.80 1.19 -19.99
N LYS A 325 3.41 0.16 -19.38
CA LYS A 325 4.87 0.01 -19.29
C LYS A 325 5.39 -1.05 -20.27
N ASP A 326 5.06 -2.32 -20.01
CA ASP A 326 5.51 -3.45 -20.83
C ASP A 326 4.48 -3.79 -21.93
N PHE A 327 3.22 -3.41 -21.72
CA PHE A 327 2.11 -3.56 -22.67
C PHE A 327 1.19 -2.34 -22.61
N THR A 328 0.50 -2.05 -23.71
CA THR A 328 -0.48 -0.95 -23.81
C THR A 328 -1.92 -1.42 -23.77
N THR A 329 -2.15 -2.73 -23.97
CA THR A 329 -3.49 -3.32 -23.93
C THR A 329 -3.56 -4.43 -22.88
N LEU A 330 -4.52 -4.31 -21.95
CA LEU A 330 -4.84 -5.33 -20.95
C LEU A 330 -6.14 -6.04 -21.33
N LEU A 331 -6.09 -7.35 -21.55
CA LEU A 331 -7.24 -8.18 -21.86
C LEU A 331 -7.69 -8.98 -20.63
N ILE A 332 -8.83 -8.62 -20.05
CA ILE A 332 -9.39 -9.23 -18.85
C ILE A 332 -10.38 -10.34 -19.23
N THR A 333 -10.06 -11.55 -18.82
CA THR A 333 -10.78 -12.79 -19.13
C THR A 333 -11.34 -13.46 -17.87
N GLY A 334 -12.29 -14.38 -18.02
CA GLY A 334 -12.90 -15.12 -16.91
C GLY A 334 -14.42 -15.02 -16.88
N PRO A 335 -15.10 -15.72 -15.95
CA PRO A 335 -16.56 -15.69 -15.83
C PRO A 335 -17.07 -14.29 -15.46
N ASN A 336 -18.30 -13.94 -15.89
CA ASN A 336 -18.89 -12.61 -15.64
C ASN A 336 -19.05 -12.30 -14.14
N THR A 337 -19.25 -13.34 -13.33
CA THR A 337 -19.28 -13.26 -11.86
C THR A 337 -17.92 -13.00 -11.20
N GLY A 338 -16.81 -13.00 -11.95
CA GLY A 338 -15.44 -12.85 -11.44
C GLY A 338 -15.02 -11.43 -11.10
N GLY A 339 -15.78 -10.40 -11.51
CA GLY A 339 -15.46 -9.00 -11.22
C GLY A 339 -14.67 -8.26 -12.32
N LYS A 340 -14.71 -8.74 -13.57
CA LYS A 340 -14.05 -8.10 -14.74
C LYS A 340 -14.48 -6.63 -14.91
N THR A 341 -15.79 -6.40 -14.95
CA THR A 341 -16.37 -5.05 -15.06
C THR A 341 -15.99 -4.16 -13.88
N VAL A 342 -15.90 -4.72 -12.67
CA VAL A 342 -15.47 -3.96 -11.47
C VAL A 342 -14.00 -3.54 -11.61
N ALA A 343 -13.12 -4.42 -12.08
CA ALA A 343 -11.72 -4.07 -12.32
C ALA A 343 -11.60 -2.96 -13.39
N LEU A 344 -12.35 -3.08 -14.49
CA LEU A 344 -12.39 -2.09 -15.55
C LEU A 344 -12.89 -0.72 -15.06
N LYS A 345 -13.99 -0.72 -14.29
CA LYS A 345 -14.52 0.51 -13.67
C LYS A 345 -13.54 1.10 -12.66
N THR A 346 -12.87 0.28 -11.86
CA THR A 346 -11.87 0.75 -10.87
C THR A 346 -10.74 1.51 -11.56
N LEU A 347 -10.20 0.96 -12.66
CA LEU A 347 -9.15 1.59 -13.46
C LEU A 347 -9.59 2.98 -13.97
N GLY A 348 -10.76 3.05 -14.60
CA GLY A 348 -11.30 4.30 -15.14
C GLY A 348 -11.64 5.32 -14.06
N LEU A 349 -12.35 4.89 -13.01
CA LEU A 349 -12.79 5.76 -11.93
C LEU A 349 -11.61 6.36 -11.17
N PHE A 350 -10.56 5.58 -10.87
CA PHE A 350 -9.38 6.09 -10.17
C PHE A 350 -8.63 7.11 -11.00
N THR A 351 -8.56 6.91 -12.32
CA THR A 351 -8.00 7.89 -13.26
C THR A 351 -8.76 9.22 -13.18
N LEU A 352 -10.09 9.18 -13.23
CA LEU A 352 -10.95 10.37 -13.12
C LEU A 352 -10.83 11.06 -11.75
N MET A 353 -10.88 10.28 -10.65
CA MET A 353 -10.72 10.78 -9.29
C MET A 353 -9.36 11.45 -9.10
N GLY A 354 -8.29 10.78 -9.52
CA GLY A 354 -6.93 11.28 -9.44
C GLY A 354 -6.75 12.60 -10.19
N GLN A 355 -7.22 12.67 -11.44
CA GLN A 355 -7.19 13.90 -12.25
C GLN A 355 -8.09 15.02 -11.72
N ALA A 356 -9.05 14.71 -10.84
CA ALA A 356 -9.86 15.70 -10.13
C ALA A 356 -9.24 16.14 -8.77
N GLY A 357 -8.03 15.69 -8.46
CA GLY A 357 -7.36 16.01 -7.19
C GLY A 357 -7.93 15.26 -5.98
N LEU A 358 -8.71 14.21 -6.20
CA LEU A 358 -9.18 13.30 -5.16
C LEU A 358 -8.13 12.21 -4.94
N HIS A 359 -7.96 11.82 -3.68
CA HIS A 359 -7.22 10.61 -3.33
C HIS A 359 -7.96 9.37 -3.82
N ILE A 360 -7.25 8.26 -3.99
CA ILE A 360 -7.82 7.00 -4.45
C ILE A 360 -7.71 5.93 -3.34
N PRO A 361 -8.73 5.07 -3.15
CA PRO A 361 -8.68 3.97 -2.19
C PRO A 361 -7.77 2.83 -2.69
N ALA A 362 -6.47 3.07 -2.59
CA ALA A 362 -5.40 2.19 -3.01
C ALA A 362 -4.24 2.24 -2.01
N PHE A 363 -3.31 1.30 -2.12
CA PHE A 363 -2.07 1.33 -1.37
C PHE A 363 -1.21 2.51 -1.79
N ASP A 364 -0.43 3.00 -0.82
CA ASP A 364 0.48 4.11 -1.01
C ASP A 364 1.46 3.86 -2.17
N HIS A 365 1.88 4.92 -2.85
CA HIS A 365 2.74 4.92 -4.04
C HIS A 365 2.12 4.29 -5.30
N SER A 366 0.81 4.05 -5.31
CA SER A 366 0.06 3.77 -6.54
C SER A 366 0.28 4.91 -7.56
N GLN A 367 0.37 4.57 -8.84
CA GLN A 367 0.67 5.52 -9.92
C GLN A 367 -0.48 5.57 -10.92
N LEU A 368 -0.84 6.79 -11.31
CA LEU A 368 -1.78 7.07 -12.39
C LEU A 368 -1.06 7.87 -13.48
N ALA A 369 -1.57 7.76 -14.70
CA ALA A 369 -1.18 8.65 -15.78
C ALA A 369 -2.26 9.70 -16.02
N ILE A 370 -1.83 10.86 -16.53
CA ILE A 370 -2.75 11.89 -16.98
C ILE A 370 -3.16 11.57 -18.42
N PHE A 371 -4.47 11.47 -18.63
CA PHE A 371 -5.08 11.30 -19.94
C PHE A 371 -5.90 12.54 -20.30
N ASP A 372 -5.91 12.90 -21.57
CA ASP A 372 -6.76 13.99 -22.08
C ASP A 372 -8.25 13.62 -22.07
N ASN A 373 -8.52 12.33 -22.32
CA ASN A 373 -9.82 11.71 -22.30
C ASN A 373 -9.77 10.27 -21.76
N VAL A 374 -10.83 9.92 -21.04
CA VAL A 374 -11.17 8.56 -20.68
C VAL A 374 -12.44 8.20 -21.43
N PHE A 375 -12.41 7.14 -22.23
CA PHE A 375 -13.54 6.59 -22.94
C PHE A 375 -13.96 5.27 -22.30
N ALA A 376 -15.27 5.05 -22.19
CA ALA A 376 -15.82 3.84 -21.63
C ALA A 376 -17.05 3.40 -22.43
N ASP A 377 -17.04 2.13 -22.84
CA ASP A 377 -18.22 1.41 -23.30
C ASP A 377 -18.45 0.24 -22.33
N ILE A 378 -19.27 0.49 -21.31
CA ILE A 378 -19.58 -0.44 -20.21
C ILE A 378 -21.09 -0.32 -19.97
N GLY A 379 -21.84 -1.42 -19.99
CA GLY A 379 -23.29 -1.39 -19.80
C GLY A 379 -23.94 -2.76 -19.68
N ASP A 380 -25.09 -2.78 -18.99
CA ASP A 380 -25.94 -3.97 -18.85
C ASP A 380 -26.79 -4.20 -20.10
N GLU A 381 -26.72 -5.40 -20.66
CA GLU A 381 -27.58 -5.87 -21.78
C GLU A 381 -29.08 -6.00 -21.40
N GLN A 382 -29.50 -5.57 -20.20
CA GLN A 382 -30.79 -5.92 -19.60
C GLN A 382 -31.83 -4.80 -19.53
N SER A 383 -31.63 -3.69 -20.23
CA SER A 383 -32.71 -2.71 -20.44
C SER A 383 -33.72 -3.24 -21.46
N ILE A 384 -34.94 -3.55 -21.00
CA ILE A 384 -36.07 -4.02 -21.82
C ILE A 384 -36.45 -2.99 -22.92
N GLU A 385 -36.12 -1.72 -22.73
CA GLU A 385 -36.36 -0.65 -23.71
C GLU A 385 -35.33 -0.65 -24.87
N GLN A 386 -34.23 -1.39 -24.74
CA GLN A 386 -33.13 -1.47 -25.73
C GLN A 386 -33.04 -2.83 -26.46
N SER A 387 -33.97 -3.75 -26.25
CA SER A 387 -33.86 -5.18 -26.61
C SER A 387 -33.86 -5.52 -28.12
N LEU A 388 -33.69 -4.55 -29.02
CA LEU A 388 -33.47 -4.77 -30.45
C LEU A 388 -32.19 -4.10 -31.00
N SER A 389 -31.40 -3.39 -30.19
CA SER A 389 -30.26 -2.58 -30.69
C SER A 389 -29.00 -2.54 -29.82
N THR A 390 -28.77 -3.51 -28.93
CA THR A 390 -27.59 -3.53 -28.04
C THR A 390 -26.28 -3.51 -28.84
N PHE A 391 -26.08 -4.43 -29.78
CA PHE A 391 -24.88 -4.43 -30.64
C PHE A 391 -24.71 -3.12 -31.42
N SER A 392 -25.79 -2.61 -32.04
CA SER A 392 -25.73 -1.36 -32.82
C SER A 392 -25.42 -0.14 -31.94
N SER A 393 -25.91 -0.11 -30.70
CA SER A 393 -25.64 0.97 -29.74
C SER A 393 -24.18 0.95 -29.28
N HIS A 394 -23.67 -0.23 -28.91
CA HIS A 394 -22.25 -0.45 -28.59
C HIS A 394 -21.37 -0.06 -29.77
N MET A 395 -21.68 -0.53 -30.98
CA MET A 395 -20.92 -0.21 -32.19
C MET A 395 -20.94 1.28 -32.51
N THR A 396 -22.10 1.94 -32.38
CA THR A 396 -22.19 3.40 -32.57
C THR A 396 -21.32 4.15 -31.57
N ASN A 397 -21.22 3.65 -30.33
CA ASN A 397 -20.34 4.24 -29.33
C ASN A 397 -18.86 3.99 -29.65
N ILE A 398 -18.49 2.77 -30.05
CA ILE A 398 -17.14 2.40 -30.45
C ILE A 398 -16.68 3.25 -31.64
N VAL A 399 -17.52 3.44 -32.67
CA VAL A 399 -17.20 4.31 -33.82
C VAL A 399 -16.87 5.72 -33.34
N LYS A 400 -17.69 6.31 -32.46
CA LYS A 400 -17.42 7.64 -31.88
C LYS A 400 -16.12 7.67 -31.08
N ILE A 401 -15.85 6.63 -30.30
CA ILE A 401 -14.58 6.52 -29.56
C ILE A 401 -13.41 6.51 -30.54
N MET A 402 -13.47 5.71 -31.60
CA MET A 402 -12.40 5.62 -32.60
C MET A 402 -12.20 6.94 -33.39
N GLU A 403 -13.25 7.74 -33.56
CA GLU A 403 -13.19 9.07 -34.18
C GLU A 403 -12.54 10.13 -33.26
N GLU A 404 -12.77 10.05 -31.95
CA GLU A 404 -12.34 11.06 -30.97
C GLU A 404 -11.03 10.71 -30.24
N VAL A 405 -10.59 9.46 -30.27
CA VAL A 405 -9.45 8.97 -29.47
C VAL A 405 -8.10 9.55 -29.92
N THR A 406 -7.32 10.02 -28.94
CA THR A 406 -5.96 10.52 -29.12
C THR A 406 -4.94 9.53 -28.56
N ASP A 407 -3.65 9.78 -28.79
CA ASP A 407 -2.57 8.91 -28.33
C ASP A 407 -2.39 8.93 -26.79
N ASP A 408 -2.90 9.99 -26.14
CA ASP A 408 -2.90 10.21 -24.69
C ASP A 408 -4.27 9.94 -24.04
N SER A 409 -5.09 9.09 -24.67
CA SER A 409 -6.38 8.67 -24.14
C SER A 409 -6.33 7.30 -23.43
N LEU A 410 -7.24 7.08 -22.49
CA LEU A 410 -7.53 5.78 -21.88
C LEU A 410 -8.86 5.25 -22.42
N VAL A 411 -8.86 4.02 -22.96
CA VAL A 411 -10.04 3.40 -23.55
C VAL A 411 -10.42 2.12 -22.80
N LEU A 412 -11.68 2.02 -22.41
CA LEU A 412 -12.21 0.91 -21.62
C LEU A 412 -13.39 0.27 -22.36
N PHE A 413 -13.28 -1.01 -22.70
CA PHE A 413 -14.35 -1.77 -23.35
C PHE A 413 -14.78 -2.95 -22.49
N ASP A 414 -16.07 -3.08 -22.21
CA ASP A 414 -16.66 -4.27 -21.60
C ASP A 414 -17.26 -5.15 -22.69
N GLU A 415 -16.88 -6.42 -22.72
CA GLU A 415 -17.35 -7.45 -23.66
C GLU A 415 -17.30 -7.01 -25.14
N LEU A 416 -16.13 -6.50 -25.57
CA LEU A 416 -15.93 -6.00 -26.92
C LEU A 416 -16.26 -7.06 -27.98
N GLY A 417 -17.18 -6.73 -28.89
CA GLY A 417 -17.62 -7.61 -29.97
C GLY A 417 -18.80 -8.52 -29.62
N ALA A 418 -19.34 -8.45 -28.39
CA ALA A 418 -20.51 -9.23 -27.95
C ALA A 418 -21.81 -8.82 -28.68
N GLY A 419 -22.78 -9.73 -28.73
CA GLY A 419 -24.11 -9.48 -29.31
C GLY A 419 -24.23 -9.73 -30.82
N THR A 420 -23.22 -10.33 -31.45
CA THR A 420 -23.23 -10.78 -32.87
C THR A 420 -22.66 -12.19 -33.00
N ASP A 421 -22.51 -12.69 -34.23
CA ASP A 421 -21.79 -13.94 -34.50
C ASP A 421 -20.41 -13.95 -33.81
N PRO A 422 -20.07 -14.98 -33.00
CA PRO A 422 -18.83 -15.01 -32.24
C PRO A 422 -17.56 -14.85 -33.09
N THR A 423 -17.55 -15.40 -34.31
CA THR A 423 -16.37 -15.34 -35.17
C THR A 423 -16.18 -13.95 -35.75
N GLU A 424 -17.26 -13.31 -36.20
CA GLU A 424 -17.24 -11.92 -36.68
C GLU A 424 -16.94 -10.95 -35.54
N GLY A 425 -17.56 -11.15 -34.37
CA GLY A 425 -17.38 -10.34 -33.18
C GLY A 425 -15.93 -10.36 -32.68
N ALA A 426 -15.33 -11.55 -32.60
CA ALA A 426 -13.92 -11.71 -32.22
C ALA A 426 -12.97 -11.04 -33.23
N ALA A 427 -13.19 -11.25 -34.53
CA ALA A 427 -12.37 -10.64 -35.58
C ALA A 427 -12.41 -9.09 -35.52
N LEU A 428 -13.61 -8.53 -35.32
CA LEU A 428 -13.79 -7.09 -35.18
C LEU A 428 -13.13 -6.54 -33.92
N ALA A 429 -13.27 -7.23 -32.78
CA ALA A 429 -12.64 -6.84 -31.53
C ALA A 429 -11.11 -6.82 -31.66
N ILE A 430 -10.52 -7.84 -32.29
CA ILE A 430 -9.07 -7.89 -32.58
C ILE A 430 -8.66 -6.70 -33.46
N ALA A 431 -9.41 -6.39 -34.52
CA ALA A 431 -9.09 -5.26 -35.40
C ALA A 431 -9.13 -3.91 -34.68
N ILE A 432 -10.11 -3.70 -33.79
CA ILE A 432 -10.22 -2.49 -32.96
C ILE A 432 -9.04 -2.39 -31.99
N ILE A 433 -8.75 -3.47 -31.26
CA ILE A 433 -7.63 -3.53 -30.30
C ILE A 433 -6.31 -3.26 -31.02
N GLN A 434 -6.10 -3.87 -32.18
CA GLN A 434 -4.90 -3.69 -32.99
C GLN A 434 -4.73 -2.23 -33.43
N GLY A 435 -5.81 -1.58 -33.87
CA GLY A 435 -5.77 -0.16 -34.25
C GLY A 435 -5.41 0.80 -33.10
N LEU A 436 -5.84 0.49 -31.87
CA LEU A 436 -5.48 1.26 -30.68
C LEU A 436 -4.04 0.97 -30.22
N LYS A 437 -3.65 -0.31 -30.24
CA LYS A 437 -2.30 -0.77 -29.87
C LYS A 437 -1.23 -0.15 -30.76
N ASP A 438 -1.46 -0.09 -32.07
CA ASP A 438 -0.49 0.46 -33.04
C ASP A 438 -0.22 1.95 -32.82
N ARG A 439 -1.14 2.66 -32.16
CA ARG A 439 -1.00 4.06 -31.72
C ARG A 439 -0.49 4.19 -30.28
N ASN A 440 -0.15 3.09 -29.61
CA ASN A 440 0.26 3.02 -28.19
C ASN A 440 -0.79 3.59 -27.21
N ILE A 441 -2.08 3.52 -27.57
CA ILE A 441 -3.18 3.98 -26.72
C ILE A 441 -3.39 2.99 -25.57
N ARG A 442 -3.66 3.49 -24.37
CA ARG A 442 -3.89 2.63 -23.20
C ARG A 442 -5.30 2.06 -23.30
N THR A 443 -5.39 0.73 -23.35
CA THR A 443 -6.68 0.06 -23.53
C THR A 443 -6.83 -1.06 -22.52
N ALA A 444 -7.99 -1.13 -21.87
CA ALA A 444 -8.39 -2.30 -21.11
C ALA A 444 -9.69 -2.84 -21.69
N VAL A 445 -9.72 -4.14 -21.97
CA VAL A 445 -10.84 -4.82 -22.63
C VAL A 445 -11.23 -6.04 -21.81
N THR A 446 -12.51 -6.23 -21.54
CA THR A 446 -13.01 -7.53 -21.06
C THR A 446 -13.54 -8.34 -22.24
N THR A 447 -13.36 -9.66 -22.21
CA THR A 447 -13.89 -10.54 -23.25
C THR A 447 -14.24 -11.92 -22.71
N HIS A 448 -15.09 -12.62 -23.47
CA HIS A 448 -15.38 -14.04 -23.31
C HIS A 448 -14.91 -14.87 -24.52
N TYR A 449 -14.35 -14.24 -25.56
CA TYR A 449 -13.90 -14.92 -26.77
C TYR A 449 -12.52 -15.57 -26.59
N SER A 450 -12.42 -16.84 -26.98
CA SER A 450 -11.19 -17.62 -26.89
C SER A 450 -10.12 -17.12 -27.88
N GLU A 451 -10.55 -16.65 -29.05
CA GLU A 451 -9.72 -16.07 -30.09
C GLU A 451 -8.92 -14.87 -29.58
N LEU A 452 -9.52 -14.05 -28.72
CA LEU A 452 -8.83 -12.90 -28.12
C LEU A 452 -7.76 -13.34 -27.11
N LYS A 453 -7.96 -14.45 -26.40
CA LYS A 453 -6.92 -15.05 -25.52
C LYS A 453 -5.69 -15.46 -26.34
N VAL A 454 -5.91 -16.09 -27.50
CA VAL A 454 -4.85 -16.51 -28.45
C VAL A 454 -4.15 -15.29 -29.02
N TYR A 455 -4.90 -14.25 -29.37
CA TYR A 455 -4.34 -13.01 -29.86
C TYR A 455 -3.41 -12.36 -28.83
N ALA A 456 -3.81 -12.25 -27.57
CA ALA A 456 -2.97 -11.72 -26.50
C ALA A 456 -1.68 -12.55 -26.28
N LEU A 457 -1.74 -13.87 -26.45
CA LEU A 457 -0.58 -14.76 -26.34
C LEU A 457 0.47 -14.58 -27.44
N SER A 458 0.00 -14.25 -28.65
CA SER A 458 0.81 -14.20 -29.86
C SER A 458 1.23 -12.79 -30.26
N THR A 459 0.76 -11.76 -29.53
CA THR A 459 0.92 -10.36 -29.90
C THR A 459 1.63 -9.58 -28.81
N ASP A 460 2.83 -9.09 -29.11
CA ASP A 460 3.55 -8.18 -28.23
C ASP A 460 2.75 -6.89 -27.97
N GLY A 461 2.77 -6.41 -26.73
CA GLY A 461 2.04 -5.21 -26.30
C GLY A 461 0.60 -5.45 -25.86
N VAL A 462 0.13 -6.71 -25.91
CA VAL A 462 -1.18 -7.14 -25.38
C VAL A 462 -0.93 -8.18 -24.29
N GLU A 463 -1.50 -7.97 -23.10
CA GLU A 463 -1.31 -8.87 -21.97
C GLU A 463 -2.64 -9.43 -21.47
N ASN A 464 -2.68 -10.74 -21.18
CA ASN A 464 -3.84 -11.38 -20.59
C ASN A 464 -3.94 -11.08 -19.10
N ALA A 465 -5.15 -11.03 -18.57
CA ALA A 465 -5.41 -11.06 -17.15
C ALA A 465 -6.64 -11.89 -16.87
N CYS A 466 -6.72 -12.49 -15.70
CA CYS A 466 -7.91 -13.21 -15.26
C CYS A 466 -8.36 -12.78 -13.88
N CYS A 467 -9.68 -12.73 -13.69
CA CYS A 467 -10.25 -12.62 -12.35
C CYS A 467 -10.36 -14.02 -11.76
N GLU A 468 -9.66 -14.26 -10.65
CA GLU A 468 -9.69 -15.53 -9.94
C GLU A 468 -11.10 -15.76 -9.34
N PHE A 469 -11.56 -17.01 -9.45
CA PHE A 469 -12.89 -17.44 -9.01
C PHE A 469 -12.75 -18.72 -8.20
N ASP A 470 -13.29 -18.71 -6.98
CA ASP A 470 -13.25 -19.88 -6.11
C ASP A 470 -14.42 -20.82 -6.44
N VAL A 471 -14.09 -21.93 -7.09
CA VAL A 471 -15.02 -23.00 -7.46
C VAL A 471 -15.57 -23.73 -6.22
N GLU A 472 -14.81 -23.74 -5.12
CA GLU A 472 -15.20 -24.36 -3.84
C GLU A 472 -16.14 -23.50 -3.00
N THR A 473 -16.28 -22.21 -3.27
CA THR A 473 -17.24 -21.36 -2.55
C THR A 473 -18.26 -20.70 -3.47
N LEU A 474 -18.08 -20.79 -4.80
CA LEU A 474 -18.78 -20.02 -5.84
C LEU A 474 -18.71 -18.51 -5.63
N ARG A 475 -17.69 -18.04 -4.91
CA ARG A 475 -17.50 -16.62 -4.67
C ARG A 475 -16.37 -16.12 -5.57
N PRO A 476 -16.55 -14.96 -6.22
CA PRO A 476 -15.40 -14.26 -6.78
C PRO A 476 -14.38 -14.00 -5.68
N THR A 477 -13.11 -14.36 -5.94
CA THR A 477 -12.02 -13.88 -5.07
C THR A 477 -11.68 -12.43 -5.40
N TYR A 478 -12.27 -11.90 -6.50
CA TYR A 478 -12.04 -10.58 -7.07
C TYR A 478 -10.56 -10.27 -7.29
N ARG A 479 -9.67 -11.27 -7.32
CA ARG A 479 -8.24 -11.05 -7.50
C ARG A 479 -7.91 -11.05 -8.99
N LEU A 480 -7.30 -9.96 -9.47
CA LEU A 480 -6.83 -9.87 -10.84
C LEU A 480 -5.40 -10.46 -10.94
N LEU A 481 -5.23 -11.49 -11.76
CA LEU A 481 -3.94 -12.12 -12.06
C LEU A 481 -3.52 -11.74 -13.46
N ILE A 482 -2.59 -10.78 -13.60
CA ILE A 482 -2.07 -10.33 -14.89
C ILE A 482 -0.97 -11.29 -15.37
N GLY A 483 -1.00 -11.62 -16.66
CA GLY A 483 -0.19 -12.61 -17.37
C GLY A 483 -0.61 -14.06 -17.11
N ILE A 484 -1.89 -14.30 -16.79
CA ILE A 484 -2.50 -15.64 -16.69
C ILE A 484 -3.89 -15.57 -17.34
N PRO A 485 -4.29 -16.50 -18.22
CA PRO A 485 -5.60 -16.48 -18.84
C PRO A 485 -6.61 -17.19 -17.92
N GLY A 486 -7.88 -16.77 -17.97
CA GLY A 486 -8.94 -17.37 -17.15
C GLY A 486 -9.48 -18.66 -17.77
N LYS A 487 -9.62 -19.71 -16.95
CA LYS A 487 -10.37 -20.92 -17.34
C LYS A 487 -11.88 -20.70 -17.30
N SER A 488 -12.60 -21.27 -18.26
CA SER A 488 -14.05 -21.24 -18.31
C SER A 488 -14.67 -22.25 -17.33
N ASN A 489 -15.02 -21.79 -16.12
CA ASN A 489 -15.51 -22.68 -15.03
C ASN A 489 -17.01 -23.04 -15.10
N ALA A 490 -17.66 -22.87 -16.25
CA ALA A 490 -19.11 -22.99 -16.40
C ALA A 490 -19.66 -24.34 -15.88
N PHE A 491 -19.04 -25.47 -16.25
CA PHE A 491 -19.49 -26.80 -15.80
C PHE A 491 -19.36 -27.02 -14.30
N ALA A 492 -18.27 -26.54 -13.70
CA ALA A 492 -18.04 -26.70 -12.27
C ALA A 492 -19.04 -25.86 -11.47
N ILE A 493 -19.37 -24.65 -11.97
CA ILE A 493 -20.41 -23.78 -11.42
C ILE A 493 -21.79 -24.45 -11.56
N SER A 494 -22.16 -24.91 -12.76
CA SER A 494 -23.45 -25.55 -13.03
C SER A 494 -23.67 -26.81 -12.19
N LYS A 495 -22.65 -27.66 -12.03
CA LYS A 495 -22.71 -28.84 -11.15
C LYS A 495 -23.06 -28.47 -9.72
N ARG A 496 -22.41 -27.42 -9.21
CA ARG A 496 -22.58 -26.98 -7.83
C ARG A 496 -23.89 -26.25 -7.58
N LEU A 497 -24.43 -25.58 -8.60
CA LEU A 497 -25.80 -25.04 -8.60
C LEU A 497 -26.88 -26.13 -8.70
N GLY A 498 -26.49 -27.41 -8.80
CA GLY A 498 -27.40 -28.55 -8.76
C GLY A 498 -27.80 -29.10 -10.13
N LEU A 499 -27.09 -28.72 -11.21
CA LEU A 499 -27.33 -29.33 -12.52
C LEU A 499 -26.91 -30.80 -12.49
N GLN A 500 -27.80 -31.67 -12.97
CA GLN A 500 -27.64 -33.13 -12.90
C GLN A 500 -26.43 -33.60 -13.72
N GLU A 501 -25.66 -34.56 -13.20
CA GLU A 501 -24.40 -35.01 -13.81
C GLU A 501 -24.57 -35.50 -15.25
N TYR A 502 -25.66 -36.21 -15.57
CA TYR A 502 -25.88 -36.69 -16.93
C TYR A 502 -26.06 -35.54 -17.96
N ILE A 503 -26.56 -34.38 -17.53
CA ILE A 503 -26.66 -33.18 -18.40
C ILE A 503 -25.26 -32.60 -18.63
N LEU A 504 -24.42 -32.55 -17.59
CA LEU A 504 -23.03 -32.08 -17.70
C LEU A 504 -22.19 -33.01 -18.59
N GLU A 505 -22.35 -34.32 -18.42
CA GLU A 505 -21.69 -35.32 -19.27
C GLU A 505 -22.14 -35.18 -20.73
N SER A 506 -23.45 -35.01 -20.96
CA SER A 506 -23.99 -34.76 -22.29
C SER A 506 -23.44 -33.46 -22.89
N ALA A 507 -23.41 -32.37 -22.13
CA ALA A 507 -22.88 -31.07 -22.56
C ALA A 507 -21.38 -31.11 -22.89
N ARG A 508 -20.58 -31.90 -22.15
CA ARG A 508 -19.17 -32.14 -22.46
C ARG A 508 -18.97 -32.85 -23.80
N ASN A 509 -19.91 -33.69 -24.22
CA ASN A 509 -19.85 -34.37 -25.51
C ASN A 509 -20.22 -33.45 -26.70
N PHE A 510 -20.87 -32.31 -26.44
CA PHE A 510 -21.17 -31.30 -27.46
C PHE A 510 -20.04 -30.29 -27.70
N ILE A 511 -19.10 -30.16 -26.76
CA ILE A 511 -17.87 -29.39 -26.97
C ILE A 511 -16.90 -30.27 -27.76
N SER A 512 -16.34 -29.74 -28.84
CA SER A 512 -15.34 -30.48 -29.60
C SER A 512 -14.15 -30.82 -28.69
N GLN A 513 -13.63 -32.06 -28.77
CA GLN A 513 -12.45 -32.44 -27.96
C GLN A 513 -11.24 -31.52 -28.24
N ASP A 514 -11.20 -30.90 -29.41
CA ASP A 514 -10.15 -29.98 -29.83
C ASP A 514 -10.24 -28.62 -29.11
N GLU A 515 -11.44 -28.03 -28.95
CA GLU A 515 -11.62 -26.75 -28.24
C GLU A 515 -11.32 -26.88 -26.73
N ALA A 516 -11.77 -27.97 -26.09
CA ALA A 516 -11.52 -28.20 -24.67
C ALA A 516 -10.02 -28.43 -24.38
N ARG A 517 -9.33 -29.22 -25.22
CA ARG A 517 -7.88 -29.43 -25.09
C ARG A 517 -7.10 -28.15 -25.36
N PHE A 518 -7.56 -27.30 -26.27
CA PHE A 518 -6.90 -26.06 -26.62
C PHE A 518 -6.87 -25.06 -25.46
N GLU A 519 -7.99 -24.87 -24.73
CA GLU A 519 -8.01 -24.01 -23.53
C GLU A 519 -7.05 -24.52 -22.43
N ASP A 520 -7.01 -25.83 -22.20
CA ASP A 520 -6.13 -26.43 -21.20
C ASP A 520 -4.65 -26.26 -21.56
N VAL A 521 -4.28 -26.51 -22.81
CA VAL A 521 -2.89 -26.33 -23.30
C VAL A 521 -2.44 -24.88 -23.19
N ILE A 522 -3.30 -23.92 -23.55
CA ILE A 522 -3.00 -22.49 -23.41
C ILE A 522 -2.71 -22.11 -21.96
N THR A 523 -3.57 -22.57 -21.05
CA THR A 523 -3.44 -22.23 -19.63
C THR A 523 -2.16 -22.82 -19.05
N ASP A 524 -1.89 -24.09 -19.35
CA ASP A 524 -0.69 -24.78 -18.87
C ASP A 524 0.60 -24.16 -19.42
N LEU A 525 0.57 -23.69 -20.68
CA LEU A 525 1.69 -22.99 -21.31
C LEU A 525 1.99 -21.65 -20.63
N GLU A 526 0.98 -20.84 -20.29
CA GLU A 526 1.21 -19.57 -19.56
C GLU A 526 1.72 -19.81 -18.14
N ILE A 527 1.14 -20.77 -17.40
CA ILE A 527 1.61 -21.12 -16.06
C ILE A 527 3.07 -21.58 -16.11
N SER A 528 3.42 -22.40 -17.11
CA SER A 528 4.79 -22.84 -17.34
C SER A 528 5.73 -21.69 -17.72
N LYS A 529 5.32 -20.81 -18.65
CA LYS A 529 6.11 -19.64 -19.06
C LYS A 529 6.40 -18.72 -17.86
N LYS A 530 5.40 -18.50 -17.00
CA LYS A 530 5.52 -17.64 -15.82
C LYS A 530 6.35 -18.28 -14.71
N SER A 531 6.22 -19.58 -14.48
CA SER A 531 7.06 -20.30 -13.51
C SER A 531 8.53 -20.30 -13.95
N VAL A 532 8.80 -20.48 -15.25
CA VAL A 532 10.15 -20.37 -15.82
C VAL A 532 10.70 -18.95 -15.64
N ALA A 533 9.92 -17.91 -15.92
CA ALA A 533 10.35 -16.53 -15.72
C ALA A 533 10.68 -16.21 -14.24
N PHE A 534 9.84 -16.68 -13.31
CA PHE A 534 10.05 -16.51 -11.87
C PHE A 534 11.32 -17.23 -11.38
N GLU A 535 11.54 -18.48 -11.83
CA GLU A 535 12.75 -19.24 -11.49
C GLU A 535 14.01 -18.60 -12.10
N GLN A 536 13.92 -18.01 -13.30
CA GLN A 536 15.01 -17.24 -13.90
C GLN A 536 15.37 -15.99 -13.08
N GLU A 537 14.37 -15.22 -12.63
CA GLU A 537 14.58 -14.03 -11.81
C GLU A 537 15.22 -14.40 -10.46
N ARG A 538 14.72 -15.45 -9.80
CA ARG A 538 15.33 -16.00 -8.58
C ARG A 538 16.77 -16.44 -8.79
N ALA A 539 17.04 -17.16 -9.88
CA ALA A 539 18.39 -17.59 -10.21
C ALA A 539 19.32 -16.39 -10.42
N GLU A 540 18.84 -15.31 -11.01
CA GLU A 540 19.62 -14.08 -11.20
C GLU A 540 19.87 -13.34 -9.87
N GLN A 541 18.87 -13.27 -8.98
CA GLN A 541 19.04 -12.74 -7.62
C GLN A 541 20.07 -13.55 -6.83
N TYR A 542 19.94 -14.87 -6.80
CA TYR A 542 20.92 -15.75 -6.15
C TYR A 542 22.32 -15.61 -6.75
N ARG A 543 22.43 -15.41 -8.06
CA ARG A 543 23.72 -15.14 -8.71
C ARG A 543 24.34 -13.84 -8.20
N LYS A 544 23.55 -12.74 -8.11
CA LYS A 544 24.02 -11.45 -7.58
C LYS A 544 24.45 -11.56 -6.12
N GLU A 545 23.67 -12.26 -5.29
CA GLU A 545 24.02 -12.51 -3.88
C GLU A 545 25.31 -13.32 -3.77
N ALA A 546 25.45 -14.40 -4.55
CA ALA A 546 26.66 -15.22 -4.57
C ALA A 546 27.90 -14.43 -5.02
N GLU A 547 27.77 -13.52 -5.99
CA GLU A 547 28.85 -12.62 -6.40
C GLU A 547 29.26 -11.65 -5.27
N ASN A 548 28.30 -11.08 -4.56
CA ASN A 548 28.57 -10.20 -3.42
C ASN A 548 29.25 -10.96 -2.27
N LEU A 549 28.74 -12.14 -1.92
CA LEU A 549 29.32 -12.98 -0.88
C LEU A 549 30.74 -13.40 -1.23
N LYS A 550 31.00 -13.72 -2.51
CA LYS A 550 32.33 -14.06 -3.01
C LYS A 550 33.30 -12.89 -2.84
N ARG A 551 32.90 -11.67 -3.20
CA ARG A 551 33.72 -10.46 -3.00
C ARG A 551 34.03 -10.23 -1.52
N GLU A 552 33.07 -10.43 -0.65
CA GLU A 552 33.26 -10.27 0.79
C GLU A 552 34.22 -11.32 1.38
N VAL A 553 34.09 -12.58 0.96
CA VAL A 553 35.02 -13.65 1.34
C VAL A 553 36.45 -13.37 0.84
N GLU A 554 36.61 -12.90 -0.40
CA GLU A 554 37.91 -12.51 -0.95
C GLU A 554 38.55 -11.38 -0.12
N HIS A 555 37.78 -10.35 0.25
CA HIS A 555 38.24 -9.25 1.10
C HIS A 555 38.65 -9.72 2.50
N GLN A 556 37.86 -10.60 3.14
CA GLN A 556 38.21 -11.15 4.45
C GLN A 556 39.46 -12.04 4.38
N LYS A 557 39.64 -12.77 3.29
CA LYS A 557 40.82 -13.60 3.06
C LYS A 557 42.08 -12.75 2.92
N GLU A 558 42.00 -11.63 2.20
CA GLU A 558 43.11 -10.68 2.09
C GLU A 558 43.46 -10.04 3.44
N LYS A 559 42.47 -9.55 4.19
CA LYS A 559 42.67 -9.02 5.55
C LYS A 559 43.33 -10.05 6.48
N THR A 560 42.86 -11.29 6.43
CA THR A 560 43.42 -12.38 7.24
C THR A 560 44.87 -12.68 6.85
N ARG A 561 45.18 -12.64 5.55
CA ARG A 561 46.56 -12.82 5.05
C ARG A 561 47.48 -11.70 5.55
N GLU A 562 47.06 -10.45 5.46
CA GLU A 562 47.82 -9.31 5.96
C GLU A 562 48.07 -9.37 7.47
N GLN A 563 47.05 -9.75 8.25
CA GLN A 563 47.20 -9.93 9.70
C GLN A 563 48.18 -11.05 10.03
N LYS A 564 48.10 -12.18 9.30
CA LYS A 564 49.03 -13.30 9.46
C LYS A 564 50.47 -12.89 9.16
N GLU A 565 50.71 -12.13 8.10
CA GLU A 565 52.04 -11.63 7.74
C GLU A 565 52.58 -10.67 8.82
N LYS A 566 51.76 -9.74 9.33
CA LYS A 566 52.15 -8.85 10.43
C LYS A 566 52.52 -9.62 11.70
N ILE A 567 51.76 -10.65 12.07
CA ILE A 567 52.06 -11.49 13.24
C ILE A 567 53.38 -12.24 13.04
N LEU A 568 53.58 -12.85 11.86
CA LEU A 568 54.82 -13.56 11.54
C LEU A 568 56.05 -12.63 11.54
N GLN A 569 55.89 -11.39 11.07
CA GLN A 569 56.97 -10.41 11.07
C GLN A 569 57.34 -9.98 12.50
N LYS A 570 56.35 -9.67 13.36
CA LYS A 570 56.59 -9.37 14.77
C LYS A 570 57.27 -10.53 15.50
N ALA A 571 56.78 -11.76 15.30
CA ALA A 571 57.38 -12.95 15.89
C ALA A 571 58.85 -13.16 15.44
N ARG A 572 59.19 -12.83 14.17
CA ARG A 572 60.58 -12.88 13.69
C ARG A 572 61.47 -11.81 14.29
N GLU A 573 60.95 -10.60 14.50
CA GLU A 573 61.69 -9.50 15.15
C GLU A 573 61.95 -9.80 16.63
N GLU A 574 60.93 -10.28 17.34
CA GLU A 574 61.05 -10.74 18.74
C GLU A 574 62.06 -11.90 18.85
N ALA A 575 62.00 -12.89 17.95
CA ALA A 575 62.96 -13.98 17.94
C ALA A 575 64.40 -13.49 17.66
N LYS A 576 64.59 -12.50 16.79
CA LYS A 576 65.90 -11.87 16.56
C LYS A 576 66.42 -11.13 17.79
N LEU A 577 65.56 -10.40 18.49
CA LEU A 577 65.91 -9.69 19.73
C LEU A 577 66.32 -10.66 20.83
N ILE A 578 65.54 -11.72 21.05
CA ILE A 578 65.85 -12.77 22.03
C ILE A 578 67.20 -13.43 21.68
N TYR A 579 67.43 -13.74 20.39
CA TYR A 579 68.69 -14.33 19.95
C TYR A 579 69.88 -13.38 20.16
N ALA A 580 69.72 -12.09 19.87
CA ALA A 580 70.77 -11.09 20.08
C ALA A 580 71.11 -10.91 21.57
N GLN A 581 70.08 -10.86 22.44
CA GLN A 581 70.25 -10.79 23.89
C GLN A 581 70.95 -12.04 24.44
N ALA A 582 70.52 -13.23 24.02
CA ALA A 582 71.16 -14.48 24.41
C ALA A 582 72.62 -14.56 23.95
N LYS A 583 72.95 -13.98 22.79
CA LYS A 583 74.32 -13.91 22.27
C LYS A 583 75.19 -12.93 23.05
N GLU A 584 74.68 -11.74 23.37
CA GLU A 584 75.42 -10.77 24.21
C GLU A 584 75.64 -11.31 25.63
N GLU A 585 74.64 -11.94 26.22
CA GLU A 585 74.78 -12.61 27.52
C GLU A 585 75.82 -13.73 27.46
N ALA A 586 75.79 -14.58 26.44
CA ALA A 586 76.82 -15.61 26.24
C ALA A 586 78.23 -15.01 26.07
N ASP A 587 78.38 -13.96 25.25
CA ASP A 587 79.68 -13.32 25.00
C ASP A 587 80.24 -12.60 26.24
N SER A 588 79.37 -11.98 27.05
CA SER A 588 79.75 -11.35 28.33
C SER A 588 80.20 -12.39 29.37
N ILE A 589 79.50 -13.52 29.46
CA ILE A 589 79.86 -14.66 30.31
C ILE A 589 81.21 -15.25 29.87
N ILE A 590 81.44 -15.42 28.56
CA ILE A 590 82.71 -15.91 28.04
C ILE A 590 83.84 -14.92 28.35
N LYS A 591 83.60 -13.61 28.23
CA LYS A 591 84.57 -12.57 28.63
C LYS A 591 84.87 -12.62 30.13
N GLU A 592 83.87 -12.79 30.99
CA GLU A 592 84.06 -12.92 32.44
C GLU A 592 84.81 -14.22 32.79
N MET A 593 84.49 -15.34 32.15
CA MET A 593 85.24 -16.59 32.29
C MET A 593 86.70 -16.43 31.91
N ASN A 594 87.00 -15.75 30.80
CA ASN A 594 88.37 -15.51 30.36
C ASN A 594 89.13 -14.52 31.25
N ARG A 595 88.43 -13.56 31.88
CA ARG A 595 89.02 -12.64 32.86
C ARG A 595 89.31 -13.37 34.17
N GLN A 596 88.38 -14.18 34.67
CA GLN A 596 88.53 -14.97 35.89
C GLN A 596 89.52 -16.14 35.75
N ALA A 597 89.71 -16.69 34.54
CA ALA A 597 90.74 -17.70 34.28
C ALA A 597 92.17 -17.15 34.29
N LYS A 598 92.35 -15.83 34.11
CA LYS A 598 93.66 -15.16 34.13
C LYS A 598 94.11 -14.70 35.52
N GLU A 599 93.21 -14.65 36.51
CA GLU A 599 93.55 -14.38 37.90
C GLU A 599 93.61 -15.71 38.70
N LYS A 600 94.83 -16.11 39.07
CA LYS A 600 95.14 -17.42 39.65
C LYS A 600 94.39 -17.69 40.95
N GLY A 601 93.76 -18.88 41.02
CA GLY A 601 93.61 -19.62 42.28
C GLY A 601 92.22 -19.57 42.94
N ASN A 602 91.20 -20.15 42.30
CA ASN A 602 90.11 -20.81 43.03
C ASN A 602 89.25 -21.69 42.11
N GLN A 603 89.65 -22.95 41.92
CA GLN A 603 88.94 -23.93 41.09
C GLN A 603 87.52 -24.25 41.58
N GLN A 604 87.21 -23.97 42.86
CA GLN A 604 85.87 -24.21 43.44
C GLN A 604 84.80 -23.22 42.96
N LYS A 605 85.15 -21.93 42.73
CA LYS A 605 84.19 -20.95 42.17
C LYS A 605 83.90 -21.15 40.68
N LEU A 606 84.82 -21.79 39.95
CA LEU A 606 84.63 -22.14 38.53
C LEU A 606 83.58 -23.26 38.33
N ILE A 607 83.43 -24.16 39.32
CA ILE A 607 82.43 -25.23 39.30
C ILE A 607 81.04 -24.68 39.67
N GLU A 608 80.94 -23.78 40.66
CA GLU A 608 79.70 -23.07 41.00
C GLU A 608 79.21 -22.17 39.87
N ASN A 609 80.11 -21.45 39.19
CA ASN A 609 79.74 -20.60 38.06
C ASN A 609 79.34 -21.44 36.83
N ARG A 610 79.92 -22.63 36.62
CA ARG A 610 79.44 -23.61 35.62
C ARG A 610 78.06 -24.16 35.94
N ALA A 611 77.73 -24.37 37.21
CA ALA A 611 76.41 -24.83 37.64
C ALA A 611 75.32 -23.76 37.43
N LYS A 612 75.59 -22.51 37.84
CA LYS A 612 74.67 -21.37 37.61
C LYS A 612 74.47 -21.05 36.13
N LEU A 613 75.50 -21.25 35.30
CA LEU A 613 75.38 -21.08 33.86
C LEU A 613 74.53 -22.17 33.21
N LYS A 614 74.68 -23.42 33.67
CA LYS A 614 73.87 -24.55 33.20
C LYS A 614 72.40 -24.40 33.61
N GLU A 615 72.14 -23.82 34.78
CA GLU A 615 70.80 -23.53 35.29
C GLU A 615 70.11 -22.39 34.53
N LYS A 616 70.83 -21.30 34.21
CA LYS A 616 70.30 -20.20 33.36
C LYS A 616 70.14 -20.58 31.88
N LEU A 617 71.04 -21.40 31.33
CA LEU A 617 70.85 -21.96 29.99
C LEU A 617 69.67 -22.93 29.94
N SER A 618 69.42 -23.71 31.02
CA SER A 618 68.22 -24.55 31.08
C SER A 618 66.93 -23.75 31.23
N SER A 619 66.91 -22.60 31.91
CA SER A 619 65.70 -21.78 32.05
C SER A 619 65.31 -21.10 30.73
N VAL A 620 66.29 -20.61 29.95
CA VAL A 620 66.05 -20.04 28.61
C VAL A 620 65.62 -21.13 27.61
N GLN A 621 66.15 -22.35 27.76
CA GLN A 621 65.76 -23.50 26.96
C GLN A 621 64.37 -24.05 27.37
N GLU A 622 63.99 -23.98 28.65
CA GLU A 622 62.66 -24.36 29.14
C GLU A 622 61.55 -23.40 28.70
N ASP A 623 61.79 -22.09 28.68
CA ASP A 623 60.78 -21.11 28.22
C ASP A 623 60.59 -21.15 26.70
N PHE A 624 61.63 -21.52 25.93
CA PHE A 624 61.54 -21.75 24.49
C PHE A 624 60.87 -23.09 24.12
N LEU A 625 60.96 -24.11 25.01
CA LEU A 625 60.36 -25.43 24.80
C LEU A 625 58.93 -25.57 25.37
N LYS A 626 58.46 -24.64 26.21
CA LYS A 626 57.09 -24.64 26.78
C LYS A 626 56.01 -24.10 25.84
N SER A 627 56.35 -23.51 24.69
CA SER A 627 55.38 -22.97 23.73
C SER A 627 55.07 -23.85 22.50
N LYS A 628 55.50 -25.12 22.47
CA LYS A 628 55.02 -26.11 21.50
C LYS A 628 55.07 -27.54 22.05
N LYS A 629 54.02 -27.94 22.78
CA LYS A 629 53.59 -29.34 22.87
C LYS A 629 52.07 -29.41 22.72
N VAL A 630 51.60 -29.26 21.48
CA VAL A 630 50.32 -29.89 21.11
C VAL A 630 50.63 -31.38 21.04
N LYS A 631 50.19 -32.17 22.03
CA LYS A 631 50.18 -33.63 21.91
C LYS A 631 49.18 -33.97 20.79
N PRO A 632 49.59 -34.66 19.71
CA PRO A 632 48.64 -35.17 18.74
C PRO A 632 47.82 -36.27 19.41
N ASN A 633 46.51 -36.07 19.54
CA ASN A 633 45.60 -37.13 19.94
C ASN A 633 45.11 -37.83 18.65
N HIS A 634 45.97 -38.67 18.07
CA HIS A 634 45.57 -39.56 16.97
C HIS A 634 46.05 -40.98 17.26
N LYS A 635 45.35 -41.97 16.69
CA LYS A 635 45.79 -43.37 16.72
C LYS A 635 46.97 -43.54 15.78
N VAL A 636 48.04 -44.13 16.30
CA VAL A 636 49.18 -44.55 15.47
C VAL A 636 48.74 -45.82 14.70
N PRO A 637 49.03 -45.94 13.39
CA PRO A 637 48.69 -47.13 12.62
C PRO A 637 49.36 -48.38 13.21
N GLU A 638 48.59 -49.41 13.55
CA GLU A 638 49.12 -50.63 14.21
C GLU A 638 49.84 -51.57 13.22
N LYS A 639 49.58 -51.45 11.92
CA LYS A 639 50.25 -52.15 10.82
C LYS A 639 50.39 -51.20 9.62
N LEU A 640 51.60 -51.07 9.09
CA LEU A 640 51.91 -50.29 7.88
C LEU A 640 52.75 -51.16 6.96
N GLU A 641 52.29 -51.33 5.72
CA GLU A 641 52.98 -52.03 4.65
C GLU A 641 53.50 -51.03 3.60
N ALA A 642 54.48 -51.46 2.80
CA ALA A 642 54.97 -50.64 1.69
C ALA A 642 53.86 -50.49 0.63
N GLY A 643 53.53 -49.24 0.29
CA GLY A 643 52.43 -48.88 -0.61
C GLY A 643 51.24 -48.21 0.09
N ASP A 644 51.20 -48.20 1.43
CA ASP A 644 50.13 -47.54 2.19
C ASP A 644 50.24 -46.02 2.10
N ARG A 645 49.10 -45.33 2.02
CA ARG A 645 49.03 -43.88 2.04
C ARG A 645 48.94 -43.39 3.49
N VAL A 646 49.88 -42.53 3.87
CA VAL A 646 49.96 -41.97 5.21
C VAL A 646 50.01 -40.45 5.15
N TYR A 647 49.31 -39.81 6.07
CA TYR A 647 49.43 -38.38 6.32
C TYR A 647 50.58 -38.14 7.30
N VAL A 648 51.56 -37.34 6.88
CA VAL A 648 52.72 -37.00 7.69
C VAL A 648 52.49 -35.67 8.40
N ILE A 649 52.35 -35.71 9.72
CA ILE A 649 51.90 -34.57 10.53
C ILE A 649 52.93 -33.44 10.55
N SER A 650 54.22 -33.79 10.63
CA SER A 650 55.31 -32.80 10.67
C SER A 650 55.46 -32.01 9.37
N PHE A 651 55.00 -32.56 8.26
CA PHE A 651 55.06 -31.94 6.93
C PHE A 651 53.69 -31.50 6.40
N ASP A 652 52.60 -31.80 7.12
CA ASP A 652 51.22 -31.49 6.73
C ASP A 652 50.89 -31.98 5.31
N GLN A 653 51.36 -33.17 4.95
CA GLN A 653 51.31 -33.70 3.59
C GLN A 653 51.11 -35.22 3.57
N SER A 654 50.28 -35.72 2.64
CA SER A 654 50.16 -37.15 2.36
C SER A 654 51.35 -37.68 1.57
N GLY A 655 51.83 -38.86 1.95
CA GLY A 655 52.87 -39.60 1.25
C GLY A 655 52.56 -41.10 1.20
N GLU A 656 53.40 -41.82 0.47
CA GLU A 656 53.29 -43.27 0.33
C GLU A 656 54.44 -43.95 1.09
N VAL A 657 54.13 -44.98 1.87
CA VAL A 657 55.11 -45.75 2.62
C VAL A 657 55.97 -46.55 1.65
N LEU A 658 57.28 -46.31 1.65
CA LEU A 658 58.22 -47.05 0.82
C LEU A 658 58.75 -48.32 1.50
N SER A 659 58.81 -48.32 2.83
CA SER A 659 59.27 -49.46 3.61
C SER A 659 58.57 -49.51 4.97
N PRO A 660 58.25 -50.70 5.50
CA PRO A 660 57.67 -50.85 6.83
C PRO A 660 58.61 -50.32 7.95
N PRO A 661 58.11 -50.15 9.19
CA PRO A 661 58.88 -49.56 10.28
C PRO A 661 60.18 -50.34 10.56
N ASP A 662 61.30 -49.63 10.64
CA ASP A 662 62.58 -50.23 11.03
C ASP A 662 62.65 -50.50 12.55
N LYS A 663 63.76 -51.11 13.03
CA LYS A 663 63.95 -51.45 14.45
C LYS A 663 63.89 -50.22 15.39
N SER A 664 64.02 -49.01 14.86
CA SER A 664 63.93 -47.74 15.58
C SER A 664 62.54 -47.10 15.50
N LYS A 665 61.54 -47.80 14.93
CA LYS A 665 60.18 -47.32 14.66
C LYS A 665 60.11 -46.11 13.71
N GLU A 666 61.04 -46.01 12.77
CA GLU A 666 60.98 -45.03 11.68
C GLU A 666 60.50 -45.69 10.38
N VAL A 667 59.70 -44.95 9.61
CA VAL A 667 59.10 -45.39 8.35
C VAL A 667 59.61 -44.47 7.24
N MET A 668 60.03 -45.04 6.11
CA MET A 668 60.43 -44.23 4.95
C MET A 668 59.17 -43.89 4.15
N VAL A 669 58.87 -42.61 4.01
CA VAL A 669 57.68 -42.11 3.30
C VAL A 669 58.11 -41.25 2.13
N GLN A 670 57.49 -41.47 0.97
CA GLN A 670 57.64 -40.64 -0.22
C GLN A 670 56.52 -39.59 -0.27
N MET A 671 56.89 -38.32 -0.14
CA MET A 671 56.00 -37.17 -0.28
C MET A 671 56.35 -36.46 -1.60
N GLY A 672 55.64 -36.80 -2.67
CA GLY A 672 55.95 -36.31 -4.02
C GLY A 672 57.33 -36.76 -4.50
N ILE A 673 58.25 -35.81 -4.70
CA ILE A 673 59.64 -36.07 -5.15
C ILE A 673 60.63 -36.32 -3.99
N MET A 674 60.22 -36.10 -2.74
CA MET A 674 61.07 -36.24 -1.57
C MET A 674 60.84 -37.58 -0.87
N LYS A 675 61.93 -38.25 -0.45
CA LYS A 675 61.89 -39.46 0.38
C LYS A 675 62.50 -39.13 1.74
N VAL A 676 61.73 -39.29 2.81
CA VAL A 676 62.14 -38.91 4.17
C VAL A 676 61.84 -40.06 5.13
N LYS A 677 62.73 -40.29 6.10
CA LYS A 677 62.44 -41.17 7.25
C LYS A 677 61.70 -40.38 8.32
N VAL A 678 60.55 -40.87 8.73
CA VAL A 678 59.68 -40.21 9.70
C VAL A 678 59.34 -41.19 10.84
N PRO A 679 59.35 -40.77 12.10
CA PRO A 679 58.90 -41.60 13.21
C PRO A 679 57.45 -42.05 13.02
N LEU A 680 57.15 -43.32 13.34
CA LEU A 680 55.81 -43.90 13.24
C LEU A 680 54.73 -43.07 13.97
N ALA A 681 55.11 -42.39 15.06
CA ALA A 681 54.22 -41.55 15.86
C ALA A 681 53.75 -40.27 15.15
N GLU A 682 54.40 -39.86 14.05
CA GLU A 682 54.01 -38.68 13.25
C GLU A 682 53.21 -39.05 12.00
N LEU A 683 52.78 -40.30 11.89
CA LEU A 683 52.00 -40.82 10.76
C LEU A 683 50.56 -41.12 11.18
N MET A 684 49.62 -40.77 10.30
CA MET A 684 48.22 -41.22 10.33
C MET A 684 47.88 -41.94 9.04
N LEU A 685 46.99 -42.92 9.07
CA LEU A 685 46.44 -43.52 7.85
C LEU A 685 45.62 -42.46 7.10
N ASP A 686 45.90 -42.30 5.82
CA ASP A 686 45.15 -41.39 4.94
C ASP A 686 44.07 -42.19 4.20
N ASP A 687 42.86 -42.23 4.77
CA ASP A 687 41.68 -42.91 4.21
C ASP A 687 41.01 -42.12 3.06
N THR A 688 41.66 -41.09 2.51
CA THR A 688 41.10 -40.35 1.37
C THR A 688 41.18 -41.17 0.07
N PRO A 689 40.06 -41.37 -0.66
CA PRO A 689 40.09 -42.10 -1.92
C PRO A 689 40.97 -41.40 -2.96
N ARG A 690 41.80 -42.18 -3.68
CA ARG A 690 42.75 -41.69 -4.70
C ARG A 690 42.11 -40.71 -5.68
N PRO A 691 42.58 -39.46 -5.80
CA PRO A 691 42.29 -38.63 -6.96
C PRO A 691 43.06 -39.19 -8.17
N LYS A 692 42.36 -39.63 -9.22
CA LYS A 692 42.99 -40.01 -10.49
C LYS A 692 43.79 -38.82 -11.04
N GLU A 693 45.08 -39.01 -11.29
CA GLU A 693 46.01 -38.00 -11.80
C GLU A 693 45.47 -37.33 -13.07
N LYS A 694 45.26 -36.01 -13.02
CA LYS A 694 44.99 -35.18 -14.20
C LYS A 694 46.31 -34.88 -14.90
N LYS A 695 46.56 -35.55 -16.03
CA LYS A 695 47.56 -35.12 -17.01
C LYS A 695 47.21 -33.70 -17.51
N GLN A 696 48.17 -32.80 -17.42
CA GLN A 696 48.11 -31.46 -18.01
C GLN A 696 47.82 -31.54 -19.51
N LYS A 697 46.75 -30.86 -19.96
CA LYS A 697 46.52 -30.57 -21.37
C LYS A 697 46.77 -29.10 -21.62
N THR A 698 47.75 -28.84 -22.47
CA THR A 698 47.89 -27.62 -23.26
C THR A 698 46.63 -27.40 -24.10
N VAL A 699 46.30 -26.13 -24.24
CA VAL A 699 45.11 -25.60 -24.91
C VAL A 699 45.13 -25.95 -26.39
N SER A 700 44.02 -26.51 -26.89
CA SER A 700 43.53 -26.22 -28.23
C SER A 700 42.02 -26.38 -28.28
N ALA A 701 41.40 -25.40 -28.92
CA ALA A 701 39.97 -25.25 -29.07
C ALA A 701 39.37 -26.38 -29.91
N LYS A 702 38.24 -26.94 -29.47
CA LYS A 702 37.04 -27.16 -30.29
C LYS A 702 35.89 -27.72 -29.45
N VAL A 703 34.76 -27.05 -29.59
CA VAL A 703 33.43 -27.45 -29.14
C VAL A 703 32.98 -28.69 -29.92
N LYS A 704 32.44 -29.69 -29.22
CA LYS A 704 31.22 -30.49 -29.50
C LYS A 704 31.38 -31.96 -29.11
N ALA A 705 30.34 -32.45 -28.41
CA ALA A 705 29.86 -33.82 -28.32
C ALA A 705 30.77 -34.90 -27.69
N SER A 706 30.46 -35.28 -26.44
CA SER A 706 30.26 -36.68 -26.01
C SER A 706 30.15 -36.74 -24.48
N LYS A 707 28.92 -36.74 -23.94
CA LYS A 707 28.61 -37.08 -22.54
C LYS A 707 28.11 -38.53 -22.44
N SER A 708 28.80 -39.44 -23.11
CA SER A 708 28.50 -40.87 -23.05
C SER A 708 29.81 -41.63 -23.00
N GLN A 709 30.35 -41.81 -21.80
CA GLN A 709 31.31 -42.88 -21.54
C GLN A 709 31.30 -43.25 -20.05
N PHE A 710 30.74 -44.44 -19.80
CA PHE A 710 30.68 -45.22 -18.57
C PHE A 710 29.69 -44.76 -17.47
N ILE A 711 28.43 -45.13 -17.65
CA ILE A 711 27.46 -45.24 -16.56
C ILE A 711 27.65 -46.61 -15.91
N GLY A 712 27.74 -46.66 -14.58
CA GLY A 712 27.80 -47.92 -13.83
C GLY A 712 26.46 -48.66 -13.91
N ALA A 713 26.46 -49.98 -13.84
CA ALA A 713 25.23 -50.81 -13.88
C ALA A 713 24.39 -50.74 -12.58
N GLU A 714 24.79 -49.91 -11.61
CA GLU A 714 24.09 -49.76 -10.34
C GLU A 714 23.97 -48.27 -9.95
N ILE A 715 22.85 -47.92 -9.32
CA ILE A 715 22.61 -46.61 -8.69
C ILE A 715 22.22 -46.80 -7.22
N ASP A 716 22.86 -46.04 -6.32
CA ASP A 716 22.58 -46.06 -4.89
C ASP A 716 21.77 -44.83 -4.46
N CYS A 717 20.56 -45.08 -3.99
CA CYS A 717 19.59 -44.07 -3.56
C CYS A 717 19.36 -44.10 -2.03
N ARG A 718 20.21 -44.80 -1.27
CA ARG A 718 20.07 -44.88 0.20
C ARG A 718 20.30 -43.52 0.83
N GLY A 719 19.40 -43.14 1.74
CA GLY A 719 19.47 -41.86 2.46
C GLY A 719 18.81 -40.68 1.73
N GLN A 720 18.29 -40.88 0.52
CA GLN A 720 17.52 -39.87 -0.22
C GLN A 720 16.03 -39.88 0.18
N LEU A 721 15.35 -38.76 0.01
CA LEU A 721 13.88 -38.71 0.03
C LEU A 721 13.32 -39.35 -1.25
N VAL A 722 12.05 -39.79 -1.23
CA VAL A 722 11.44 -40.52 -2.36
C VAL A 722 11.48 -39.70 -3.65
N ASP A 723 11.10 -38.43 -3.61
CA ASP A 723 11.05 -37.57 -4.81
C ASP A 723 12.44 -37.30 -5.39
N GLU A 724 13.45 -37.15 -4.53
CA GLU A 724 14.85 -36.97 -4.94
C GLU A 724 15.42 -38.23 -5.60
N ALA A 725 15.12 -39.40 -5.03
CA ALA A 725 15.52 -40.69 -5.59
C ALA A 725 14.87 -40.95 -6.96
N LEU A 726 13.58 -40.62 -7.12
CA LEU A 726 12.88 -40.81 -8.39
C LEU A 726 13.46 -39.95 -9.51
N ALA A 727 13.77 -38.67 -9.25
CA ALA A 727 14.39 -37.80 -10.25
C ALA A 727 15.79 -38.28 -10.69
N ASN A 728 16.56 -38.84 -9.75
CA ASN A 728 17.88 -39.41 -10.05
C ASN A 728 17.78 -40.72 -10.85
N ILE A 729 16.81 -41.57 -10.51
CA ILE A 729 16.56 -42.84 -11.20
C ILE A 729 16.04 -42.60 -12.62
N ASP A 730 15.16 -41.63 -12.84
CA ASP A 730 14.60 -41.26 -14.15
C ASP A 730 15.73 -40.92 -15.15
N LYS A 731 16.57 -39.96 -14.77
CA LYS A 731 17.73 -39.57 -15.56
C LYS A 731 18.73 -40.72 -15.77
N TYR A 732 18.95 -41.54 -14.73
CA TYR A 732 19.86 -42.67 -14.81
C TYR A 732 19.36 -43.78 -15.76
N ILE A 733 18.05 -44.04 -15.81
CA ILE A 733 17.45 -45.00 -16.75
C ILE A 733 17.63 -44.54 -18.19
N ASP A 734 17.40 -43.27 -18.49
CA ASP A 734 17.60 -42.70 -19.83
C ASP A 734 19.06 -42.81 -20.27
N ASP A 735 19.96 -42.42 -19.37
CA ASP A 735 21.40 -42.48 -19.57
C ASP A 735 21.87 -43.96 -19.77
N ALA A 736 21.33 -44.90 -18.99
CA ALA A 736 21.64 -46.34 -19.07
C ALA A 736 21.08 -47.01 -20.34
N TYR A 737 19.87 -46.62 -20.75
CA TYR A 737 19.22 -47.07 -21.98
C TYR A 737 20.00 -46.61 -23.21
N LEU A 738 20.40 -45.33 -23.25
CA LEU A 738 21.25 -44.77 -24.31
C LEU A 738 22.65 -45.43 -24.37
N SER A 739 23.13 -45.92 -23.23
CA SER A 739 24.41 -46.64 -23.14
C SER A 739 24.32 -48.15 -23.41
N GLY A 740 23.12 -48.66 -23.72
CA GLY A 740 22.90 -50.06 -24.11
C GLY A 740 23.02 -51.06 -22.97
N LEU A 741 22.85 -50.64 -21.71
CA LEU A 741 22.82 -51.57 -20.57
C LEU A 741 21.53 -52.39 -20.61
N LYS A 742 21.65 -53.72 -20.62
CA LYS A 742 20.47 -54.61 -20.62
C LYS A 742 19.82 -54.72 -19.23
N GLN A 743 20.61 -54.55 -18.19
CA GLN A 743 20.18 -54.71 -16.81
C GLN A 743 20.89 -53.68 -15.93
N ILE A 744 20.12 -53.10 -15.01
CA ILE A 744 20.59 -52.14 -14.01
C ILE A 744 20.07 -52.53 -12.63
N VAL A 745 20.76 -52.05 -11.60
CA VAL A 745 20.47 -52.37 -10.20
C VAL A 745 20.23 -51.07 -9.42
N ILE A 746 19.06 -50.96 -8.77
CA ILE A 746 18.71 -49.80 -7.96
C ILE A 746 18.74 -50.18 -6.49
N ILE A 747 19.67 -49.58 -5.74
CA ILE A 747 19.87 -49.84 -4.30
C ILE A 747 19.09 -48.78 -3.52
N HIS A 748 17.98 -49.16 -2.90
CA HIS A 748 17.14 -48.26 -2.10
C HIS A 748 17.16 -48.58 -0.59
N GLY A 749 17.77 -49.71 -0.20
CA GLY A 749 17.84 -50.17 1.20
C GLY A 749 16.53 -50.81 1.69
N LYS A 750 16.59 -51.47 2.86
CA LYS A 750 15.44 -52.18 3.46
C LYS A 750 14.50 -51.22 4.25
N GLY A 751 15.06 -50.24 4.98
CA GLY A 751 14.39 -49.05 5.53
C GLY A 751 12.95 -49.22 6.06
N THR A 752 12.14 -48.17 5.90
CA THR A 752 10.68 -48.16 6.18
C THR A 752 9.83 -48.71 5.02
N GLY A 753 10.47 -49.09 3.91
CA GLY A 753 9.80 -49.53 2.68
C GLY A 753 9.28 -48.41 1.76
N ALA A 754 9.31 -47.14 2.18
CA ALA A 754 8.79 -46.01 1.39
C ALA A 754 9.53 -45.82 0.05
N LEU A 755 10.87 -45.80 0.07
CA LEU A 755 11.70 -45.73 -1.15
C LEU A 755 11.46 -46.93 -2.07
N ARG A 756 11.37 -48.14 -1.52
CA ARG A 756 11.08 -49.35 -2.30
C ARG A 756 9.74 -49.23 -3.04
N SER A 757 8.68 -48.83 -2.33
CA SER A 757 7.35 -48.68 -2.91
C SER A 757 7.28 -47.55 -3.96
N GLY A 758 7.98 -46.45 -3.72
CA GLY A 758 8.09 -45.34 -4.67
C GLY A 758 8.80 -45.76 -5.95
N VAL A 759 9.99 -46.36 -5.83
CA VAL A 759 10.79 -46.85 -6.96
C VAL A 759 10.03 -47.90 -7.77
N GLN A 760 9.43 -48.91 -7.11
CA GLN A 760 8.68 -49.96 -7.82
C GLN A 760 7.45 -49.42 -8.56
N SER A 761 6.75 -48.44 -7.99
CA SER A 761 5.61 -47.79 -8.64
C SER A 761 6.04 -47.00 -9.88
N TYR A 762 7.10 -46.21 -9.75
CA TYR A 762 7.65 -45.40 -10.85
C TYR A 762 8.20 -46.27 -12.00
N LEU A 763 8.90 -47.37 -11.68
CA LEU A 763 9.42 -48.30 -12.70
C LEU A 763 8.32 -49.00 -13.52
N ARG A 764 7.07 -49.10 -13.01
CA ARG A 764 5.94 -49.64 -13.79
C ARG A 764 5.47 -48.68 -14.87
N THR A 765 5.68 -47.39 -14.69
CA THR A 765 5.22 -46.34 -15.61
C THR A 765 6.30 -45.88 -16.58
N ASN A 766 7.57 -46.24 -16.35
CA ASN A 766 8.68 -45.81 -17.20
C ASN A 766 8.73 -46.62 -18.53
N PRO A 767 8.77 -45.96 -19.71
CA PRO A 767 8.68 -46.62 -21.02
C PRO A 767 9.92 -47.44 -21.39
N HIS A 768 11.10 -47.17 -20.81
CA HIS A 768 12.36 -47.85 -21.09
C HIS A 768 12.53 -49.17 -20.32
N VAL A 769 11.69 -49.42 -19.32
CA VAL A 769 11.73 -50.63 -18.50
C VAL A 769 10.98 -51.78 -19.18
N LYS A 770 11.64 -52.93 -19.30
CA LYS A 770 11.05 -54.17 -19.82
C LYS A 770 10.47 -55.02 -18.70
N SER A 771 11.22 -55.22 -17.62
CA SER A 771 10.78 -55.98 -16.45
C SER A 771 11.51 -55.50 -15.19
N GLN A 772 10.91 -55.73 -14.02
CA GLN A 772 11.56 -55.45 -12.72
C GLN A 772 11.32 -56.59 -11.74
N ARG A 773 12.32 -56.88 -10.91
CA ARG A 773 12.23 -57.88 -9.83
C ARG A 773 13.00 -57.40 -8.58
N PRO A 774 12.63 -57.85 -7.38
CA PRO A 774 13.50 -57.69 -6.21
C PRO A 774 14.83 -58.46 -6.41
N GLY A 775 15.88 -58.02 -5.73
CA GLY A 775 17.15 -58.74 -5.67
C GLY A 775 16.98 -60.14 -5.06
N VAL A 776 17.78 -61.10 -5.53
CA VAL A 776 17.83 -62.46 -4.93
C VAL A 776 18.95 -62.58 -3.88
N TYR A 777 19.08 -63.75 -3.26
CA TYR A 777 20.14 -64.03 -2.29
C TYR A 777 21.52 -63.82 -2.93
N GLY A 778 22.31 -62.88 -2.40
CA GLY A 778 23.58 -62.43 -2.96
C GLY A 778 23.53 -61.06 -3.67
N GLU A 779 22.35 -60.54 -4.04
CA GLU A 779 22.15 -59.26 -4.76
C GLU A 779 21.56 -58.14 -3.86
N GLY A 780 21.49 -58.33 -2.54
CA GLY A 780 20.90 -57.36 -1.60
C GLY A 780 19.41 -57.56 -1.27
N GLU A 781 18.81 -58.65 -1.78
CA GLU A 781 17.43 -59.10 -1.46
C GLU A 781 16.39 -57.96 -1.59
N ALA A 782 15.57 -57.77 -0.55
CA ALA A 782 14.53 -56.76 -0.48
C ALA A 782 15.05 -55.30 -0.40
N GLY A 783 16.36 -55.08 -0.33
CA GLY A 783 16.96 -53.74 -0.32
C GLY A 783 17.33 -53.21 -1.70
N VAL A 784 17.09 -54.02 -2.75
CA VAL A 784 17.52 -53.75 -4.12
C VAL A 784 16.41 -54.14 -5.09
N THR A 785 16.25 -53.35 -6.15
CA THR A 785 15.38 -53.67 -7.28
C THR A 785 16.24 -53.81 -8.55
N VAL A 786 16.18 -54.96 -9.19
CA VAL A 786 16.88 -55.25 -10.45
C VAL A 786 15.92 -54.99 -11.60
N VAL A 787 16.37 -54.21 -12.57
CA VAL A 787 15.54 -53.73 -13.70
C VAL A 787 16.18 -54.18 -15.00
N GLU A 788 15.39 -54.84 -15.84
CA GLU A 788 15.76 -55.17 -17.21
C GLU A 788 15.23 -54.06 -18.14
N LEU A 789 16.11 -53.47 -18.93
CA LEU A 789 15.76 -52.41 -19.88
C LEU A 789 15.38 -53.02 -21.23
N LYS A 790 14.56 -52.31 -22.00
CA LYS A 790 14.26 -52.70 -23.39
C LYS A 790 15.53 -52.55 -24.23
N GLU A 791 15.70 -53.42 -25.22
CA GLU A 791 16.81 -53.28 -26.17
C GLU A 791 16.51 -52.10 -27.11
N ASN A 792 17.55 -51.33 -27.41
CA ASN A 792 17.49 -50.12 -28.24
C ASN A 792 17.43 -50.45 -29.73
#